data_AF-A0A897P0M4-F1
#
_entry.id   AF-A0A897P0M4-F1
#
_cell.length_a   1.000
_cell.length_b   1.000
_cell.length_c   1.000
_cell.angle_alpha   90.00
_cell.angle_beta   90.00
_cell.angle_gamma   90.00
#
_symmetry.space_group_name_H-M   'P 1'
#
loop_
_entity.id
_entity.type
_entity.pdbx_description
1 polymer ?
#
loop_
_entity_poly.entity_id
_entity_poly.type
_entity_poly.pdbx_seq_one_letter_code
_entity_poly.pdbx_strand_id
1 'polypeptide(L)'
;MTDDTHSGREYGRVVFVLGSVLAVLVAGALLPTLIGPLGAAPLESLISPQSGAGGDSGGLGALNPGDSTDIGGFSSDGDTNALQSQSTETHFTVTATEGAYWRTGAYDTYTGSGWERTGETTAYDGGIKTDGLAGEEITYQVELRRAATALPTAWRPKTVDAGTPIEVTDQRAIAAPRGLAAGTTYEATSVRPSRDAETLAAAGEEYPTTIEQRYTQLPGSTPDRLGAFTDQLTNDTETQYETAVTIERWLETNKDYSLGVSAPGGNSVASDFVFGMDEGYCEYFATSMVAMLRTQGIPSRYAVGYSTGNQTGENTYTVRGMNAHAWTEVYFPDVGWVKFDPTPGQERLATEQRAIQEQEGITNYDPTEEGSPGEQFSPDESGTPDDPTQDDGDPGTDPGDDGPGIDPGDGDGPGSGTGTDTGGENQSGPYDVSLWGDPVPGTDVTVRVTRDGEPASGVVVRFNGEPIGTTARDGTITGQVPYEAPTLNVTVQAQSTASIDATAPAIRVDDDRKYALDSPVGDEPPPTANRSFEVPTNATLSIAGTAVTGETVTLTATVAGEPVPNATVEVDGEPVATTDESGRTDVTLPADPGSTTVSVRRGAVAGNRTLRLAALTVEAEPQLPVALPWTGVTVTAELGNETVSGVPVSINGESVATTGIDGTAAASLPFADSASLAVSAHGQRATATVGGLWRNLAVLLGTFAVAVAGAVFAIRRVDVRLGAILDRLVGTVLALPRYLLVGLVTGVDRVVDGIDRALEAGLDGLRSLWTGDKQAISAAIRQRIETVATRIRSIRSGPETASRTEMSSARVTIREAWERLLDHVSVRDPGTKTPGEIATHAVDRDGLPADAVATLRDTFRAVEYGARSPEQRLEAVQSAVEQLDGERERTDDERPDER
;
A
#
# COMPACT_ATOMS: atom_id res chain seq x y z
N MET A 1 -66.86 -0.85 63.94
CA MET A 1 -67.06 0.09 62.82
C MET A 1 -65.98 1.14 63.00
N THR A 2 -64.92 1.05 62.17
CA THR A 2 -63.50 1.48 62.29
C THR A 2 -62.68 0.20 62.11
N ASP A 3 -61.77 0.00 61.16
CA ASP A 3 -60.89 0.92 60.46
C ASP A 3 -60.40 0.18 59.19
N ASP A 4 -60.70 0.67 57.99
CA ASP A 4 -60.44 -0.06 56.73
C ASP A 4 -60.01 0.91 55.60
N THR A 5 -59.14 1.88 55.93
CA THR A 5 -58.69 2.90 54.96
C THR A 5 -57.17 3.04 54.79
N HIS A 6 -56.37 2.18 55.42
CA HIS A 6 -54.90 2.30 55.34
C HIS A 6 -54.23 1.49 54.23
N SER A 7 -54.87 0.46 53.66
CA SER A 7 -54.21 -0.41 52.66
C SER A 7 -54.20 0.18 51.24
N GLY A 8 -55.19 0.99 50.85
CA GLY A 8 -55.31 1.53 49.48
C GLY A 8 -54.28 2.61 49.11
N ARG A 9 -53.70 3.33 50.08
CA ARG A 9 -52.74 4.42 49.83
C ARG A 9 -51.30 3.93 49.62
N GLU A 10 -50.96 2.72 50.04
CA GLU A 10 -49.60 2.17 49.87
C GLU A 10 -49.40 1.55 48.47
N TYR A 11 -50.43 0.92 47.90
CA TYR A 11 -50.37 0.42 46.50
C TYR A 11 -50.23 1.55 45.48
N GLY A 12 -50.90 2.69 45.70
CA GLY A 12 -50.78 3.87 44.84
C GLY A 12 -49.37 4.45 44.84
N ARG A 13 -48.67 4.41 45.98
CA ARG A 13 -47.27 4.87 46.08
C ARG A 13 -46.29 3.92 45.39
N VAL A 14 -46.49 2.61 45.46
CA VAL A 14 -45.60 1.65 44.77
C VAL A 14 -45.80 1.70 43.25
N VAL A 15 -47.04 1.80 42.76
CA VAL A 15 -47.33 1.99 41.33
C VAL A 15 -46.80 3.33 40.84
N PHE A 16 -46.90 4.39 41.66
CA PHE A 16 -46.32 5.69 41.36
C PHE A 16 -44.78 5.64 41.35
N VAL A 17 -44.13 4.93 42.27
CA VAL A 17 -42.66 4.77 42.30
C VAL A 17 -42.18 3.94 41.11
N LEU A 18 -42.83 2.82 40.77
CA LEU A 18 -42.49 2.01 39.59
C LEU A 18 -42.77 2.76 38.28
N GLY A 19 -43.87 3.52 38.22
CA GLY A 19 -44.16 4.42 37.10
C GLY A 19 -43.17 5.58 37.00
N SER A 20 -42.67 6.10 38.13
CA SER A 20 -41.64 7.15 38.17
C SER A 20 -40.27 6.60 37.79
N VAL A 21 -39.93 5.37 38.18
CA VAL A 21 -38.69 4.70 37.76
C VAL A 21 -38.73 4.38 36.27
N LEU A 22 -39.88 3.95 35.73
CA LEU A 22 -40.06 3.80 34.28
C LEU A 22 -39.95 5.16 33.58
N ALA A 23 -40.60 6.20 34.10
CA ALA A 23 -40.53 7.54 33.53
C ALA A 23 -39.11 8.11 33.59
N VAL A 24 -38.31 7.80 34.63
CA VAL A 24 -36.90 8.20 34.75
C VAL A 24 -35.99 7.36 33.84
N LEU A 25 -36.28 6.07 33.61
CA LEU A 25 -35.55 5.25 32.65
C LEU A 25 -35.85 5.65 31.20
N VAL A 26 -37.12 5.97 30.90
CA VAL A 26 -37.56 6.48 29.60
C VAL A 26 -37.04 7.91 29.39
N ALA A 27 -37.09 8.78 30.41
CA ALA A 27 -36.49 10.11 30.34
C ALA A 27 -34.96 10.04 30.26
N GLY A 28 -34.31 9.08 30.94
CA GLY A 28 -32.87 8.80 30.84
C GLY A 28 -32.42 8.42 29.43
N ALA A 29 -33.23 7.63 28.72
CA ALA A 29 -33.01 7.28 27.32
C ALA A 29 -33.39 8.40 26.33
N LEU A 30 -34.25 9.35 26.73
CA LEU A 30 -34.66 10.51 25.94
C LEU A 30 -33.87 11.80 26.25
N LEU A 31 -32.99 11.79 27.26
CA LEU A 31 -32.19 12.95 27.63
C LEU A 31 -31.14 13.38 26.58
N PRO A 32 -30.65 12.53 25.66
CA PRO A 32 -29.82 13.00 24.55
C PRO A 32 -30.59 13.82 23.50
N THR A 33 -31.94 13.78 23.46
CA THR A 33 -32.72 14.34 22.35
C THR A 33 -33.39 15.69 22.64
N LEU A 34 -33.18 16.28 23.83
CA LEU A 34 -33.69 17.62 24.18
C LEU A 34 -32.69 18.76 23.95
N ILE A 35 -31.49 18.47 23.44
CA ILE A 35 -30.53 19.47 23.00
C ILE A 35 -30.57 19.52 21.47
N GLY A 36 -31.48 20.34 20.94
CA GLY A 36 -31.42 20.79 19.56
C GLY A 36 -30.19 21.67 19.28
N PRO A 37 -29.91 22.03 18.03
CA PRO A 37 -28.58 22.31 17.52
C PRO A 37 -28.11 23.71 17.94
N LEU A 38 -27.35 23.79 19.03
CA LEU A 38 -26.51 24.95 19.33
C LEU A 38 -25.21 24.48 19.98
N GLY A 39 -24.12 24.55 19.22
CA GLY A 39 -22.76 24.61 19.75
C GLY A 39 -22.15 23.26 20.14
N ALA A 40 -21.23 22.80 19.29
CA ALA A 40 -20.29 21.75 19.60
C ALA A 40 -19.43 22.10 20.83
N ALA A 41 -19.46 21.23 21.84
CA ALA A 41 -18.36 20.95 22.76
C ALA A 41 -18.64 19.59 23.43
N PRO A 42 -17.87 18.53 23.15
CA PRO A 42 -18.19 17.21 23.68
C PRO A 42 -17.77 17.11 25.16
N LEU A 43 -18.75 16.74 25.98
CA LEU A 43 -18.64 16.33 27.38
C LEU A 43 -18.10 14.88 27.52
N GLU A 44 -17.24 14.44 26.60
CA GLU A 44 -16.78 13.04 26.50
C GLU A 44 -15.49 12.72 27.27
N SER A 45 -14.92 13.64 28.05
CA SER A 45 -13.62 13.39 28.70
C SER A 45 -13.63 12.46 29.94
N LEU A 46 -14.67 11.63 30.15
CA LEU A 46 -14.79 10.88 31.41
C LEU A 46 -15.06 9.38 31.31
N ILE A 47 -15.11 8.75 30.13
CA ILE A 47 -15.20 7.29 30.04
C ILE A 47 -14.42 6.76 28.83
N SER A 48 -13.14 6.42 29.02
CA SER A 48 -12.38 5.56 28.11
C SER A 48 -12.08 4.22 28.79
N PRO A 49 -12.53 3.09 28.24
CA PRO A 49 -11.83 1.83 28.39
C PRO A 49 -10.79 1.69 27.28
N GLN A 50 -9.56 1.51 27.73
CA GLN A 50 -8.37 1.10 26.99
C GLN A 50 -8.58 -0.29 26.36
N SER A 51 -8.50 -0.41 25.02
CA SER A 51 -8.12 -1.66 24.31
C SER A 51 -8.06 -1.48 22.79
N GLY A 52 -6.90 -1.81 22.19
CA GLY A 52 -6.83 -2.41 20.84
C GLY A 52 -6.27 -1.54 19.72
N ALA A 53 -4.95 -1.55 19.58
CA ALA A 53 -4.26 -1.24 18.33
C ALA A 53 -4.57 -2.29 17.26
N GLY A 54 -4.70 -1.85 16.01
CA GLY A 54 -4.83 -2.66 14.80
C GLY A 54 -4.73 -1.72 13.60
N GLY A 55 -3.78 -2.01 12.70
CA GLY A 55 -3.21 -1.06 11.76
C GLY A 55 -4.16 -0.56 10.68
N ASP A 56 -3.93 0.68 10.26
CA ASP A 56 -4.44 1.25 9.03
C ASP A 56 -3.44 2.31 8.56
N SER A 57 -2.67 1.97 7.52
CA SER A 57 -1.65 2.82 6.91
C SER A 57 -2.02 3.01 5.44
N GLY A 58 -3.04 3.84 5.18
CA GLY A 58 -3.47 4.23 3.84
C GLY A 58 -3.52 5.75 3.69
N GLY A 59 -2.88 6.27 2.63
CA GLY A 59 -3.28 7.54 2.01
C GLY A 59 -2.36 8.77 2.11
N LEU A 60 -1.46 8.94 3.11
CA LEU A 60 -0.59 10.14 3.21
C LEU A 60 0.77 9.86 3.92
N GLY A 61 1.41 8.73 3.64
CA GLY A 61 2.46 8.06 4.45
C GLY A 61 3.53 8.89 5.18
N ALA A 62 3.89 10.10 4.74
CA ALA A 62 4.78 10.99 5.49
C ALA A 62 4.06 11.97 6.46
N LEU A 63 2.81 12.40 6.24
CA LEU A 63 2.03 13.19 7.22
C LEU A 63 1.29 12.32 8.25
N ASN A 64 1.14 11.02 7.94
CA ASN A 64 0.47 10.04 8.79
C ASN A 64 1.35 8.79 9.00
N PRO A 65 2.56 8.91 9.57
CA PRO A 65 3.42 7.76 9.81
C PRO A 65 2.76 6.82 10.84
N GLY A 66 2.63 5.54 10.46
CA GLY A 66 2.11 4.49 11.33
C GLY A 66 3.10 4.05 12.41
N ASP A 67 2.73 3.00 13.14
CA ASP A 67 3.64 2.32 14.08
C ASP A 67 4.59 1.34 13.37
N SER A 68 4.29 0.98 12.12
CA SER A 68 5.13 0.13 11.28
C SER A 68 5.12 0.62 9.83
N THR A 69 6.19 0.33 9.08
CA THR A 69 6.30 0.59 7.65
C THR A 69 7.12 -0.52 6.98
N ASP A 70 6.65 -1.01 5.84
CA ASP A 70 7.42 -1.93 4.99
C ASP A 70 8.24 -1.14 3.97
N ILE A 71 9.43 -1.62 3.64
CA ILE A 71 10.31 -0.98 2.66
C ILE A 71 10.13 -1.64 1.31
N GLY A 72 9.94 -0.83 0.26
CA GLY A 72 9.72 -1.36 -1.08
C GLY A 72 8.34 -1.93 -1.32
N GLY A 73 7.47 -2.01 -0.30
CA GLY A 73 6.13 -2.54 -0.43
C GLY A 73 5.25 -1.64 -1.31
N PHE A 74 4.57 -2.24 -2.29
CA PHE A 74 3.29 -1.69 -2.74
C PHE A 74 2.34 -1.80 -1.55
N SER A 75 1.76 -0.69 -1.10
CA SER A 75 0.56 -0.77 -0.24
C SER A 75 -0.42 -1.72 -0.92
N SER A 76 -1.08 -2.57 -0.13
CA SER A 76 -2.05 -3.58 -0.60
C SER A 76 -3.17 -3.02 -1.50
N ASP A 77 -3.30 -1.71 -1.53
CA ASP A 77 -4.32 -0.93 -2.23
C ASP A 77 -3.85 -0.34 -3.58
N GLY A 78 -2.61 -0.58 -4.01
CA GLY A 78 -2.13 -0.15 -5.32
C GLY A 78 -1.81 1.35 -5.44
N ASP A 79 -1.88 2.09 -4.35
CA ASP A 79 -1.33 3.44 -4.23
C ASP A 79 0.21 3.39 -4.19
N THR A 80 0.84 4.36 -4.87
CA THR A 80 2.28 4.56 -4.79
C THR A 80 2.67 4.88 -3.35
N ASN A 81 3.76 4.29 -2.86
CA ASN A 81 4.33 4.65 -1.57
C ASN A 81 4.53 6.17 -1.52
N ALA A 82 4.15 6.84 -0.43
CA ALA A 82 4.28 8.29 -0.31
C ALA A 82 5.71 8.77 -0.58
N LEU A 83 6.71 7.95 -0.26
CA LEU A 83 8.14 8.20 -0.48
C LEU A 83 8.61 7.95 -1.93
N GLN A 84 7.70 7.48 -2.80
CA GLN A 84 7.87 7.40 -4.26
C GLN A 84 6.99 8.42 -4.99
N SER A 85 6.22 9.24 -4.25
CA SER A 85 5.30 10.18 -4.86
C SER A 85 6.06 11.21 -5.68
N GLN A 86 5.58 11.48 -6.89
CA GLN A 86 6.02 12.64 -7.68
C GLN A 86 4.96 13.76 -7.65
N SER A 87 3.99 13.68 -6.74
CA SER A 87 2.88 14.65 -6.67
C SER A 87 3.41 16.06 -6.37
N THR A 88 3.08 16.99 -7.25
CA THR A 88 3.33 18.42 -7.02
C THR A 88 2.31 19.07 -6.11
N GLU A 89 1.31 18.34 -5.59
CA GLU A 89 0.35 18.90 -4.63
C GLU A 89 1.07 19.42 -3.38
N THR A 90 0.73 20.63 -2.95
CA THR A 90 1.30 21.19 -1.71
C THR A 90 0.71 20.48 -0.51
N HIS A 91 1.56 19.91 0.34
CA HIS A 91 1.17 19.26 1.58
C HIS A 91 1.14 20.24 2.75
N PHE A 92 2.09 21.15 2.81
CA PHE A 92 2.13 22.25 3.78
C PHE A 92 3.07 23.36 3.33
N THR A 93 2.94 24.53 3.93
CA THR A 93 3.88 25.63 3.78
C THR A 93 4.50 25.96 5.13
N VAL A 94 5.78 26.31 5.14
CA VAL A 94 6.49 26.68 6.36
C VAL A 94 7.03 28.09 6.24
N THR A 95 6.77 28.92 7.24
CA THR A 95 7.43 30.21 7.41
C THR A 95 8.57 30.06 8.40
N ALA A 96 9.80 30.19 7.92
CA ALA A 96 11.04 30.03 8.68
C ALA A 96 12.16 30.87 8.06
N THR A 97 13.12 31.31 8.87
CA THR A 97 14.31 32.05 8.38
C THR A 97 15.28 31.17 7.59
N GLU A 98 15.21 29.85 7.80
CA GLU A 98 16.08 28.87 7.18
C GLU A 98 15.30 27.57 6.91
N GLY A 99 15.69 26.86 5.86
CA GLY A 99 15.12 25.58 5.48
C GLY A 99 15.53 24.45 6.42
N ALA A 100 14.66 23.45 6.58
CA ALA A 100 14.94 22.27 7.39
C ALA A 100 14.28 21.04 6.76
N TYR A 101 14.76 19.85 7.14
CA TYR A 101 13.98 18.64 6.91
C TYR A 101 12.84 18.60 7.92
N TRP A 102 11.64 18.33 7.43
CA TRP A 102 10.41 18.39 8.21
C TRP A 102 10.02 16.99 8.65
N ARG A 103 10.54 16.60 9.82
CA ARG A 103 10.38 15.28 10.42
C ARG A 103 8.98 15.06 10.97
N THR A 104 8.40 13.92 10.65
CA THR A 104 7.08 13.49 11.13
C THR A 104 7.15 12.18 11.92
N GLY A 105 8.19 11.36 11.70
CA GLY A 105 8.35 10.09 12.40
C GLY A 105 9.80 9.60 12.45
N ALA A 106 10.06 8.65 13.35
CA ALA A 106 11.21 7.74 13.24
C ALA A 106 10.90 6.42 13.92
N TYR A 107 11.65 5.40 13.53
CA TYR A 107 11.46 4.01 13.89
C TYR A 107 12.76 3.43 14.44
N ASP A 108 12.64 2.51 15.39
CA ASP A 108 13.79 1.99 16.16
C ASP A 108 14.07 0.51 15.89
N THR A 109 13.05 -0.29 15.58
CA THR A 109 13.21 -1.74 15.41
C THR A 109 13.23 -2.09 13.92
N TYR A 110 14.31 -2.72 13.46
CA TYR A 110 14.43 -3.20 12.08
C TYR A 110 13.92 -4.64 11.99
N THR A 111 12.96 -4.90 11.10
CA THR A 111 12.33 -6.22 10.94
C THR A 111 12.99 -7.07 9.85
N GLY A 112 13.81 -6.45 9.00
CA GLY A 112 14.47 -7.08 7.85
C GLY A 112 13.79 -6.74 6.53
N SER A 113 12.46 -6.55 6.54
CA SER A 113 11.66 -6.04 5.41
C SER A 113 11.12 -4.64 5.64
N GLY A 114 11.17 -4.14 6.87
CA GLY A 114 10.51 -2.91 7.30
C GLY A 114 11.04 -2.38 8.63
N TRP A 115 10.32 -1.41 9.17
CA TRP A 115 10.62 -0.74 10.42
C TRP A 115 9.42 -0.67 11.33
N GLU A 116 9.64 -0.85 12.63
CA GLU A 116 8.64 -0.72 13.68
C GLU A 116 9.07 0.35 14.69
N ARG A 117 8.09 1.13 15.16
CA ARG A 117 8.23 2.10 16.23
C ARG A 117 7.79 1.45 17.52
N THR A 118 8.68 1.45 18.51
CA THR A 118 8.38 0.97 19.86
C THR A 118 8.52 2.10 20.88
N GLY A 119 8.07 1.88 22.11
CA GLY A 119 8.12 2.87 23.18
C GLY A 119 6.77 3.51 23.49
N GLU A 120 6.78 4.44 24.43
CA GLU A 120 5.56 5.09 24.88
C GLU A 120 5.28 6.37 24.07
N THR A 121 3.99 6.67 23.91
CA THR A 121 3.52 7.98 23.44
C THR A 121 2.89 8.68 24.63
N THR A 122 3.33 9.91 24.90
CA THR A 122 2.94 10.67 26.09
C THR A 122 2.22 11.95 25.71
N ALA A 123 1.25 12.36 26.51
CA ALA A 123 0.58 13.64 26.30
C ALA A 123 1.58 14.80 26.44
N TYR A 124 1.56 15.74 25.49
CA TYR A 124 2.42 16.91 25.53
C TYR A 124 2.02 17.86 26.67
N ASP A 125 2.98 18.29 27.47
CA ASP A 125 2.77 19.11 28.67
C ASP A 125 3.30 20.55 28.54
N GLY A 126 3.68 20.97 27.32
CA GLY A 126 4.14 22.33 27.03
C GLY A 126 5.65 22.47 26.84
N GLY A 127 6.44 21.40 26.98
CA GLY A 127 7.85 21.42 26.62
C GLY A 127 8.49 20.05 26.47
N ILE A 128 9.41 19.92 25.54
CA ILE A 128 10.17 18.69 25.29
C ILE A 128 11.59 18.88 25.78
N LYS A 129 12.07 17.95 26.62
CA LYS A 129 13.45 18.00 27.13
C LYS A 129 14.42 17.84 25.96
N THR A 130 15.40 18.72 25.86
CA THR A 130 16.47 18.64 24.87
C THR A 130 17.75 18.17 25.58
N ASP A 131 18.22 16.97 25.23
CA ASP A 131 19.44 16.38 25.82
C ASP A 131 20.67 16.68 24.95
N GLY A 132 21.88 16.59 25.49
CA GLY A 132 23.11 16.86 24.72
C GLY A 132 23.44 18.36 24.56
N LEU A 133 24.43 18.66 23.71
CA LEU A 133 25.00 19.98 23.52
C LEU A 133 23.94 20.98 23.06
N ALA A 134 24.06 22.22 23.56
CA ALA A 134 23.18 23.30 23.16
C ALA A 134 23.40 23.62 21.67
N GLY A 135 22.32 23.51 20.91
CA GLY A 135 22.28 23.82 19.49
C GLY A 135 21.62 25.17 19.20
N GLU A 136 21.57 25.54 17.93
CA GLU A 136 20.85 26.73 17.49
C GLU A 136 19.34 26.52 17.53
N GLU A 137 18.60 27.52 18.01
CA GLU A 137 17.14 27.47 18.04
C GLU A 137 16.57 28.04 16.75
N ILE A 138 15.74 27.25 16.07
CA ILE A 138 14.93 27.69 14.94
C ILE A 138 13.46 27.75 15.36
N THR A 139 12.81 28.88 15.07
CA THR A 139 11.36 29.04 15.25
C THR A 139 10.70 29.14 13.88
N TYR A 140 9.61 28.43 13.71
CA TYR A 140 8.91 28.33 12.44
C TYR A 140 7.42 28.13 12.64
N GLN A 141 6.65 28.55 11.64
CA GLN A 141 5.20 28.35 11.58
C GLN A 141 4.85 27.46 10.40
N VAL A 142 4.03 26.44 10.63
CA VAL A 142 3.58 25.52 9.58
C VAL A 142 2.08 25.72 9.34
N GLU A 143 1.69 25.87 8.07
CA GLU A 143 0.30 25.83 7.62
C GLU A 143 0.08 24.53 6.82
N LEU A 144 -0.71 23.62 7.37
CA LEU A 144 -1.07 22.36 6.70
C LEU A 144 -2.01 22.64 5.52
N ARG A 145 -1.73 22.04 4.37
CA ARG A 145 -2.62 22.04 3.20
C ARG A 145 -3.37 20.72 3.04
N ARG A 146 -2.93 19.68 3.75
CA ARG A 146 -3.56 18.36 3.84
C ARG A 146 -3.84 18.01 5.30
N ALA A 147 -4.72 17.04 5.54
CA ALA A 147 -4.91 16.51 6.89
C ALA A 147 -3.65 15.75 7.35
N ALA A 148 -3.39 15.74 8.66
CA ALA A 148 -2.20 15.11 9.22
C ALA A 148 -2.44 14.55 10.63
N THR A 149 -1.88 13.39 10.96
CA THR A 149 -1.83 12.80 12.29
C THR A 149 -0.45 12.93 12.94
N ALA A 150 0.56 13.36 12.18
CA ALA A 150 1.84 13.83 12.68
C ALA A 150 2.12 15.27 12.23
N LEU A 151 2.71 16.08 13.11
CA LEU A 151 3.08 17.46 12.80
C LEU A 151 4.53 17.49 12.27
N PRO A 152 4.74 17.97 11.04
CA PRO A 152 6.09 18.24 10.52
C PRO A 152 6.90 19.18 11.44
N THR A 153 8.05 18.72 11.90
CA THR A 153 8.93 19.52 12.75
C THR A 153 10.38 19.46 12.29
N ALA A 154 11.10 20.57 12.38
CA ALA A 154 12.55 20.52 12.30
C ALA A 154 13.06 19.70 13.49
N TRP A 155 14.07 18.86 13.27
CA TRP A 155 14.75 18.22 14.39
C TRP A 155 15.63 19.26 15.10
N ARG A 156 15.55 19.45 16.43
CA ARG A 156 14.84 18.67 17.46
C ARG A 156 13.75 19.49 18.15
N PRO A 157 12.47 19.08 18.14
CA PRO A 157 11.39 19.90 18.69
C PRO A 157 11.58 20.13 20.21
N LYS A 158 11.41 21.38 20.62
CA LYS A 158 11.48 21.87 22.00
C LYS A 158 10.11 22.33 22.50
N THR A 159 9.39 23.09 21.67
CA THR A 159 8.02 23.54 21.95
C THR A 159 7.19 23.49 20.68
N VAL A 160 5.93 23.10 20.81
CA VAL A 160 4.92 23.14 19.75
C VAL A 160 3.64 23.74 20.31
N ASP A 161 3.08 24.75 19.65
CA ASP A 161 1.77 25.31 19.93
C ASP A 161 0.83 25.06 18.75
N ALA A 162 0.03 24.00 18.86
CA ALA A 162 -0.94 23.60 17.87
C ALA A 162 -2.39 24.01 18.21
N GLY A 163 -2.63 24.65 19.37
CA GLY A 163 -3.98 25.00 19.83
C GLY A 163 -4.92 23.83 20.10
N THR A 164 -4.43 22.59 20.04
CA THR A 164 -5.18 21.34 20.24
C THR A 164 -4.31 20.32 20.99
N PRO A 165 -4.89 19.32 21.69
CA PRO A 165 -4.11 18.28 22.33
C PRO A 165 -3.25 17.50 21.33
N ILE A 166 -1.96 17.44 21.59
CA ILE A 166 -0.95 16.69 20.86
C ILE A 166 -0.20 15.75 21.83
N GLU A 167 0.48 14.77 21.26
CA GLU A 167 1.28 13.78 21.97
C GLU A 167 2.71 13.75 21.43
N VAL A 168 3.63 13.22 22.22
CA VAL A 168 5.05 13.10 21.88
C VAL A 168 5.46 11.63 22.02
N THR A 169 5.99 11.07 20.95
CA THR A 169 6.53 9.70 20.97
C THR A 169 7.90 9.65 21.67
N ASP A 170 8.35 8.46 22.09
CA ASP A 170 9.73 8.23 22.58
C ASP A 170 10.80 8.75 21.61
N GLN A 171 10.58 8.62 20.30
CA GLN A 171 11.45 9.13 19.23
C GLN A 171 11.26 10.64 18.99
N ARG A 172 10.42 11.32 19.77
CA ARG A 172 10.08 12.75 19.72
C ARG A 172 9.43 13.19 18.42
N ALA A 173 8.63 12.32 17.81
CA ALA A 173 7.65 12.75 16.81
C ALA A 173 6.47 13.40 17.53
N ILE A 174 5.85 14.39 16.88
CA ILE A 174 4.69 15.11 17.41
C ILE A 174 3.44 14.54 16.76
N ALA A 175 2.65 13.82 17.53
CA ALA A 175 1.43 13.17 17.05
C ALA A 175 0.19 13.98 17.44
N ALA A 176 -0.80 13.98 16.54
CA ALA A 176 -2.13 14.51 16.77
C ALA A 176 -3.12 13.32 16.70
N PRO A 177 -3.45 12.68 17.83
CA PRO A 177 -4.26 11.45 17.84
C PRO A 177 -5.68 11.64 17.32
N ARG A 178 -6.18 12.89 17.29
CA ARG A 178 -7.48 13.23 16.69
C ARG A 178 -7.39 13.68 15.22
N GLY A 179 -6.18 13.69 14.66
CA GLY A 179 -5.88 14.33 13.38
C GLY A 179 -5.97 15.86 13.43
N LEU A 180 -5.31 16.49 12.48
CA LEU A 180 -5.40 17.91 12.16
C LEU A 180 -6.00 18.06 10.76
N ALA A 181 -6.92 19.00 10.61
CA ALA A 181 -7.51 19.31 9.31
C ALA A 181 -6.56 20.15 8.45
N ALA A 182 -6.73 20.09 7.13
CA ALA A 182 -6.14 21.08 6.22
C ALA A 182 -6.54 22.51 6.63
N GLY A 183 -5.61 23.45 6.49
CA GLY A 183 -5.71 24.83 6.98
C GLY A 183 -5.27 25.03 8.43
N THR A 184 -4.95 23.96 9.17
CA THR A 184 -4.41 24.09 10.53
C THR A 184 -3.04 24.76 10.49
N THR A 185 -2.85 25.75 11.35
CA THR A 185 -1.56 26.44 11.53
C THR A 185 -1.05 26.21 12.94
N TYR A 186 0.25 25.93 13.08
CA TYR A 186 0.91 25.80 14.37
C TYR A 186 2.30 26.43 14.35
N GLU A 187 2.78 26.83 15.52
CA GLU A 187 4.13 27.35 15.72
C GLU A 187 4.97 26.32 16.47
N ALA A 188 6.24 26.18 16.10
CA ALA A 188 7.16 25.31 16.79
C ALA A 188 8.55 25.92 16.88
N THR A 189 9.26 25.55 17.94
CA THR A 189 10.67 25.86 18.13
C THR A 189 11.43 24.55 18.26
N SER A 190 12.51 24.44 17.51
CA SER A 190 13.40 23.29 17.52
C SER A 190 14.84 23.70 17.80
N VAL A 191 15.64 22.77 18.31
CA VAL A 191 17.08 22.95 18.57
C VAL A 191 17.86 22.09 17.59
N ARG A 192 18.63 22.69 16.69
CA ARG A 192 19.46 21.96 15.71
C ARG A 192 20.73 21.45 16.36
N PRO A 193 21.04 20.14 16.31
CA PRO A 193 22.31 19.63 16.82
C PRO A 193 23.50 20.22 16.04
N SER A 194 24.69 20.21 16.65
CA SER A 194 25.92 20.63 15.94
C SER A 194 26.13 19.76 14.71
N ARG A 195 26.46 20.40 13.58
CA ARG A 195 26.85 19.76 12.32
C ARG A 195 28.36 19.88 12.06
N ASP A 196 29.11 20.36 13.04
CA ASP A 196 30.55 20.53 12.94
C ASP A 196 31.26 19.17 12.96
N ALA A 197 31.97 18.84 11.87
CA ALA A 197 32.61 17.54 11.68
C ALA A 197 33.64 17.23 12.78
N GLU A 198 34.40 18.23 13.24
CA GLU A 198 35.39 18.04 14.32
C GLU A 198 34.70 17.67 15.64
N THR A 199 33.59 18.33 15.96
CA THR A 199 32.75 18.01 17.12
C THR A 199 32.18 16.59 17.03
N LEU A 200 31.71 16.16 15.86
CA LEU A 200 31.13 14.83 15.66
C LEU A 200 32.18 13.72 15.72
N ALA A 201 33.36 13.94 15.12
CA ALA A 201 34.49 13.02 15.21
C ALA A 201 34.99 12.85 16.65
N ALA A 202 34.88 13.90 17.48
CA ALA A 202 35.29 13.88 18.88
C ALA A 202 34.26 13.29 19.86
N ALA A 203 33.05 12.91 19.41
CA ALA A 203 31.95 12.51 20.29
C ALA A 203 32.18 11.17 21.04
N GLY A 204 33.19 10.38 20.67
CA GLY A 204 33.55 9.13 21.34
C GLY A 204 32.52 8.00 21.14
N GLU A 205 32.71 6.88 21.87
CA GLU A 205 31.95 5.63 21.67
C GLU A 205 31.12 5.20 22.89
N GLU A 206 31.07 6.02 23.94
CA GLU A 206 30.38 5.69 25.19
C GLU A 206 28.90 6.05 25.11
N TYR A 207 28.08 5.09 24.66
CA TYR A 207 26.64 5.27 24.54
C TYR A 207 25.88 5.01 25.84
N PRO A 208 24.77 5.74 26.10
CA PRO A 208 23.81 5.30 27.10
C PRO A 208 23.27 3.91 26.75
N THR A 209 23.29 2.99 27.71
CA THR A 209 22.91 1.57 27.49
C THR A 209 21.52 1.41 26.85
N THR A 210 20.57 2.28 27.17
CA THR A 210 19.21 2.25 26.58
C THR A 210 19.20 2.65 25.11
N ILE A 211 20.09 3.55 24.71
CA ILE A 211 20.25 3.97 23.31
C ILE A 211 20.95 2.86 22.54
N GLU A 212 22.08 2.37 23.05
CA GLU A 212 22.85 1.30 22.44
C GLU A 212 21.98 0.07 22.18
N GLN A 213 21.34 -0.50 23.21
CA GLN A 213 20.55 -1.73 23.07
C GLN A 213 19.36 -1.60 22.11
N ARG A 214 18.72 -0.43 22.06
CA ARG A 214 17.53 -0.20 21.23
C ARG A 214 17.91 0.07 19.77
N TYR A 215 18.96 0.85 19.55
CA TYR A 215 19.28 1.40 18.24
C TYR A 215 20.49 0.75 17.54
N THR A 216 21.05 -0.32 18.11
CA THR A 216 21.97 -1.24 17.40
C THR A 216 21.31 -2.58 17.05
N GLN A 217 20.01 -2.74 17.33
CA GLN A 217 19.28 -3.98 17.06
C GLN A 217 19.21 -4.30 15.56
N LEU A 218 19.49 -5.55 15.22
CA LEU A 218 19.26 -6.15 13.90
C LEU A 218 18.49 -7.47 14.06
N PRO A 219 17.61 -7.84 13.11
CA PRO A 219 16.90 -9.10 13.16
C PRO A 219 17.87 -10.26 12.88
N GLY A 220 17.58 -11.44 13.43
CA GLY A 220 18.40 -12.64 13.18
C GLY A 220 18.43 -13.11 11.72
N SER A 221 17.56 -12.55 10.86
CA SER A 221 17.57 -12.74 9.41
C SER A 221 18.60 -11.89 8.68
N THR A 222 19.22 -10.89 9.33
CA THR A 222 20.26 -10.07 8.72
C THR A 222 21.47 -10.94 8.36
N PRO A 223 21.87 -11.03 7.08
CA PRO A 223 22.99 -11.87 6.68
C PRO A 223 24.32 -11.39 7.28
N ASP A 224 25.13 -12.30 7.81
CA ASP A 224 26.48 -12.02 8.35
C ASP A 224 27.38 -11.29 7.33
N ARG A 225 27.13 -11.51 6.03
CA ARG A 225 27.87 -10.86 4.93
C ARG A 225 27.75 -9.33 4.98
N LEU A 226 26.63 -8.77 5.43
CA LEU A 226 26.46 -7.31 5.53
C LEU A 226 27.42 -6.71 6.55
N GLY A 227 27.57 -7.36 7.72
CA GLY A 227 28.53 -6.96 8.74
C GLY A 227 29.96 -7.09 8.24
N ALA A 228 30.35 -8.25 7.70
CA ALA A 228 31.70 -8.46 7.18
C ALA A 228 32.09 -7.49 6.05
N PHE A 229 31.13 -7.12 5.19
CA PHE A 229 31.33 -6.11 4.17
C PHE A 229 31.53 -4.72 4.78
N THR A 230 30.70 -4.35 5.76
CA THR A 230 30.78 -3.04 6.42
C THR A 230 32.08 -2.90 7.23
N ASP A 231 32.51 -3.97 7.92
CA ASP A 231 33.81 -4.04 8.61
C ASP A 231 34.95 -3.77 7.62
N GLN A 232 34.91 -4.38 6.43
CA GLN A 232 35.92 -4.19 5.40
C GLN A 232 35.90 -2.77 4.83
N LEU A 233 34.70 -2.23 4.58
CA LEU A 233 34.50 -0.89 4.04
C LEU A 233 35.04 0.19 4.99
N THR A 234 34.95 -0.03 6.29
CA THR A 234 35.23 0.97 7.33
C THR A 234 36.51 0.69 8.13
N ASN A 235 37.32 -0.29 7.68
CA ASN A 235 38.54 -0.74 8.37
C ASN A 235 39.58 0.36 8.65
N ASP A 236 39.59 1.41 7.82
CA ASP A 236 40.55 2.52 7.92
C ASP A 236 39.96 3.76 8.63
N THR A 237 38.73 3.67 9.16
CA THR A 237 38.09 4.76 9.90
C THR A 237 38.51 4.75 11.37
N GLU A 238 38.76 5.93 11.95
CA GLU A 238 39.20 6.08 13.34
C GLU A 238 38.07 6.51 14.28
N THR A 239 37.01 7.10 13.73
CA THR A 239 35.86 7.62 14.50
C THR A 239 34.52 7.17 13.92
N GLN A 240 33.48 7.17 14.75
CA GLN A 240 32.12 6.81 14.34
C GLN A 240 31.54 7.77 13.29
N TYR A 241 31.97 9.03 13.32
CA TYR A 241 31.59 10.01 12.30
C TYR A 241 32.21 9.64 10.95
N GLU A 242 33.50 9.29 10.93
CA GLU A 242 34.17 8.81 9.72
C GLU A 242 33.53 7.51 9.21
N THR A 243 33.21 6.56 10.09
CA THR A 243 32.47 5.35 9.72
C THR A 243 31.13 5.69 9.04
N ALA A 244 30.36 6.63 9.58
CA ALA A 244 29.08 7.05 8.99
C ALA A 244 29.25 7.72 7.63
N VAL A 245 30.20 8.65 7.50
CA VAL A 245 30.53 9.32 6.22
C VAL A 245 31.05 8.32 5.18
N THR A 246 31.85 7.33 5.57
CA THR A 246 32.35 6.30 4.64
C THR A 246 31.22 5.41 4.12
N ILE A 247 30.28 5.01 4.99
CA ILE A 247 29.11 4.21 4.58
C ILE A 247 28.20 5.02 3.65
N GLU A 248 27.89 6.26 4.03
CA GLU A 248 27.10 7.19 3.22
C GLU A 248 27.69 7.37 1.83
N ARG A 249 28.96 7.80 1.75
CA ARG A 249 29.65 8.01 0.48
C ARG A 249 29.67 6.76 -0.37
N TRP A 250 29.85 5.58 0.24
CA TRP A 250 29.82 4.33 -0.50
C TRP A 250 28.45 4.10 -1.14
N LEU A 251 27.36 4.32 -0.39
CA LEU A 251 26.00 4.19 -0.93
C LEU A 251 25.76 5.18 -2.07
N GLU A 252 26.10 6.46 -1.87
CA GLU A 252 25.92 7.50 -2.89
C GLU A 252 26.75 7.26 -4.16
N THR A 253 27.95 6.70 -4.02
CA THR A 253 28.86 6.47 -5.16
C THR A 253 28.54 5.19 -5.92
N ASN A 254 27.95 4.18 -5.26
CA ASN A 254 27.81 2.83 -5.83
C ASN A 254 26.36 2.43 -6.12
N LYS A 255 25.39 3.30 -5.83
CA LYS A 255 23.96 3.04 -6.04
C LYS A 255 23.30 4.28 -6.67
N ASP A 256 22.48 4.05 -7.69
CA ASP A 256 21.77 5.12 -8.40
C ASP A 256 20.40 5.40 -7.75
N TYR A 257 19.93 6.65 -7.84
CA TYR A 257 18.59 7.02 -7.38
C TYR A 257 17.53 6.79 -8.46
N SER A 258 16.52 5.97 -8.17
CA SER A 258 15.43 5.64 -9.08
C SER A 258 14.14 5.27 -8.36
N LEU A 259 13.04 5.88 -8.79
CA LEU A 259 11.68 5.58 -8.31
C LEU A 259 11.07 4.35 -9.03
N GLY A 260 11.69 3.86 -10.10
CA GLY A 260 11.17 2.79 -10.97
C GLY A 260 11.52 1.36 -10.54
N VAL A 261 12.08 1.18 -9.35
CA VAL A 261 12.66 -0.09 -8.91
C VAL A 261 11.62 -1.05 -8.34
N SER A 262 11.79 -2.34 -8.62
CA SER A 262 10.95 -3.38 -8.03
C SER A 262 11.45 -3.79 -6.65
N ALA A 263 10.52 -4.05 -5.73
CA ALA A 263 10.85 -4.52 -4.39
C ALA A 263 11.65 -5.83 -4.42
N PRO A 264 12.74 -5.95 -3.64
CA PRO A 264 13.43 -7.23 -3.48
C PRO A 264 12.50 -8.22 -2.74
N GLY A 265 12.43 -9.47 -3.22
CA GLY A 265 11.56 -10.50 -2.65
C GLY A 265 12.08 -11.18 -1.37
N GLY A 266 13.18 -10.69 -0.79
CA GLY A 266 13.85 -11.25 0.38
C GLY A 266 13.45 -10.57 1.70
N ASN A 267 13.74 -11.24 2.83
CA ASN A 267 13.52 -10.70 4.18
C ASN A 267 14.75 -9.90 4.70
N SER A 268 15.57 -9.37 3.79
CA SER A 268 16.83 -8.68 4.10
C SER A 268 17.05 -7.49 3.18
N VAL A 269 16.12 -6.54 3.17
CA VAL A 269 16.10 -5.37 2.29
C VAL A 269 17.45 -4.65 2.23
N ALA A 270 18.10 -4.41 3.37
CA ALA A 270 19.41 -3.76 3.40
C ALA A 270 20.49 -4.57 2.66
N SER A 271 20.54 -5.88 2.87
CA SER A 271 21.49 -6.76 2.18
C SER A 271 21.18 -6.88 0.70
N ASP A 272 19.90 -6.95 0.34
CA ASP A 272 19.44 -7.06 -1.03
C ASP A 272 19.78 -5.78 -1.81
N PHE A 273 19.61 -4.61 -1.19
CA PHE A 273 20.03 -3.34 -1.79
C PHE A 273 21.55 -3.24 -1.96
N VAL A 274 22.31 -3.55 -0.89
CA VAL A 274 23.78 -3.45 -0.92
C VAL A 274 24.41 -4.38 -1.96
N PHE A 275 23.92 -5.61 -2.12
CA PHE A 275 24.58 -6.63 -2.97
C PHE A 275 23.82 -7.03 -4.23
N GLY A 276 22.53 -6.73 -4.34
CA GLY A 276 21.64 -7.27 -5.38
C GLY A 276 20.88 -6.23 -6.17
N MET A 277 20.93 -4.95 -5.79
CA MET A 277 20.28 -3.85 -6.51
C MET A 277 21.33 -2.81 -6.90
N ASP A 278 21.20 -2.27 -8.11
CA ASP A 278 22.06 -1.19 -8.60
C ASP A 278 21.43 0.19 -8.36
N GLU A 279 20.09 0.25 -8.28
CA GLU A 279 19.32 1.49 -8.09
C GLU A 279 18.24 1.33 -7.00
N GLY A 280 17.84 2.45 -6.38
CA GLY A 280 16.76 2.50 -5.40
C GLY A 280 16.31 3.92 -5.07
N TYR A 281 15.34 4.07 -4.17
CA TYR A 281 14.92 5.36 -3.64
C TYR A 281 15.16 5.45 -2.13
N CYS A 282 14.83 6.60 -1.53
CA CYS A 282 15.27 7.01 -0.19
C CYS A 282 15.08 5.96 0.91
N GLU A 283 14.02 5.15 0.85
CA GLU A 283 13.78 4.06 1.80
C GLU A 283 14.89 3.02 1.82
N TYR A 284 15.39 2.60 0.65
CA TYR A 284 16.44 1.59 0.55
C TYR A 284 17.78 2.14 1.03
N PHE A 285 18.10 3.38 0.64
CA PHE A 285 19.32 4.07 1.04
C PHE A 285 19.37 4.25 2.57
N ALA A 286 18.33 4.85 3.15
CA ALA A 286 18.24 5.07 4.59
C ALA A 286 18.23 3.75 5.37
N THR A 287 17.46 2.75 4.94
CA THR A 287 17.42 1.43 5.59
C THR A 287 18.78 0.75 5.56
N SER A 288 19.48 0.79 4.42
CA SER A 288 20.78 0.15 4.26
C SER A 288 21.86 0.83 5.08
N MET A 289 21.89 2.17 5.10
CA MET A 289 22.82 2.91 5.94
C MET A 289 22.60 2.60 7.43
N VAL A 290 21.35 2.64 7.91
CA VAL A 290 21.04 2.28 9.30
C VAL A 290 21.50 0.86 9.59
N ALA A 291 21.17 -0.12 8.74
CA ALA A 291 21.57 -1.50 8.96
C ALA A 291 23.09 -1.68 8.99
N MET A 292 23.83 -1.08 8.05
CA MET A 292 25.31 -1.11 8.00
C MET A 292 25.89 -0.49 9.27
N LEU A 293 25.44 0.69 9.70
CA LEU A 293 25.88 1.32 10.95
C LEU A 293 25.64 0.43 12.18
N ARG A 294 24.48 -0.22 12.24
CA ARG A 294 24.16 -1.12 13.36
C ARG A 294 25.05 -2.36 13.39
N THR A 295 25.54 -2.85 12.24
CA THR A 295 26.54 -3.93 12.23
C THR A 295 27.87 -3.51 12.87
N GLN A 296 28.18 -2.21 12.84
CA GLN A 296 29.36 -1.62 13.47
C GLN A 296 29.11 -1.20 14.94
N GLY A 297 27.93 -1.52 15.50
CA GLY A 297 27.56 -1.12 16.85
C GLY A 297 27.25 0.37 17.01
N ILE A 298 27.06 1.11 15.91
CA ILE A 298 26.73 2.54 15.94
C ILE A 298 25.20 2.69 16.03
N PRO A 299 24.65 3.31 17.10
CA PRO A 299 23.22 3.51 17.27
C PRO A 299 22.67 4.46 16.20
N SER A 300 21.76 3.95 15.40
CA SER A 300 21.18 4.65 14.26
C SER A 300 19.69 4.33 14.15
N ARG A 301 18.90 5.22 13.54
CA ARG A 301 17.45 5.04 13.38
C ARG A 301 16.95 5.56 12.04
N TYR A 302 15.88 4.94 11.56
CA TYR A 302 15.20 5.29 10.33
C TYR A 302 14.20 6.42 10.59
N ALA A 303 14.34 7.55 9.91
CA ALA A 303 13.50 8.72 10.06
C ALA A 303 12.75 9.03 8.77
N VAL A 304 11.54 9.58 8.91
CA VAL A 304 10.66 9.92 7.79
C VAL A 304 10.07 11.32 7.96
N GLY A 305 9.73 11.93 6.84
CA GLY A 305 9.12 13.25 6.79
C GLY A 305 9.20 13.82 5.39
N TYR A 306 9.68 15.05 5.29
CA TYR A 306 9.86 15.75 4.03
C TYR A 306 11.23 16.43 3.98
N SER A 307 11.80 16.52 2.78
CA SER A 307 12.93 17.41 2.49
C SER A 307 12.50 18.88 2.60
N THR A 308 13.43 19.83 2.40
CA THR A 308 13.20 21.26 2.65
C THR A 308 12.03 21.83 1.84
N GLY A 309 11.82 21.32 0.62
CA GLY A 309 10.91 21.89 -0.36
C GLY A 309 11.47 23.16 -1.01
N ASN A 310 10.63 23.85 -1.79
CA ASN A 310 11.05 25.02 -2.56
C ASN A 310 10.83 26.32 -1.80
N GLN A 311 11.83 27.20 -1.79
CA GLN A 311 11.66 28.55 -1.25
C GLN A 311 10.84 29.41 -2.22
N THR A 312 9.61 29.76 -1.83
CA THR A 312 8.67 30.54 -2.66
C THR A 312 8.50 31.99 -2.21
N GLY A 313 9.16 32.37 -1.12
CA GLY A 313 9.25 33.75 -0.61
C GLY A 313 10.45 33.90 0.34
N GLU A 314 10.71 35.13 0.79
CA GLU A 314 11.90 35.46 1.60
C GLU A 314 12.11 34.52 2.80
N ASN A 315 11.04 34.08 3.45
CA ASN A 315 11.07 33.14 4.58
C ASN A 315 9.99 32.07 4.46
N THR A 316 9.61 31.69 3.23
CA THR A 316 8.50 30.76 2.99
C THR A 316 8.95 29.59 2.14
N TYR A 317 8.76 28.39 2.67
CA TYR A 317 9.02 27.11 2.02
C TYR A 317 7.71 26.43 1.67
N THR A 318 7.56 26.03 0.41
CA THR A 318 6.43 25.22 -0.07
C THR A 318 6.87 23.78 -0.17
N VAL A 319 6.23 22.90 0.62
CA VAL A 319 6.55 21.48 0.69
C VAL A 319 5.43 20.67 0.05
N ARG A 320 5.80 19.86 -0.93
CA ARG A 320 4.88 19.11 -1.80
C ARG A 320 4.96 17.61 -1.53
N GLY A 321 4.02 16.85 -2.10
CA GLY A 321 4.03 15.39 -2.00
C GLY A 321 5.35 14.76 -2.47
N MET A 322 5.93 15.29 -3.54
CA MET A 322 7.22 14.85 -4.08
C MET A 322 8.43 15.10 -3.17
N ASN A 323 8.28 15.94 -2.13
CA ASN A 323 9.34 16.16 -1.15
C ASN A 323 9.28 15.16 0.00
N ALA A 324 8.36 14.20 0.00
CA ALA A 324 8.31 13.15 1.02
C ALA A 324 9.62 12.35 0.98
N HIS A 325 10.27 12.18 2.14
CA HIS A 325 11.62 11.65 2.19
C HIS A 325 11.91 10.83 3.45
N ALA A 326 12.86 9.91 3.32
CA ALA A 326 13.38 9.08 4.40
C ALA A 326 14.89 9.23 4.49
N TRP A 327 15.42 9.24 5.73
CA TRP A 327 16.84 9.44 6.00
C TRP A 327 17.29 8.69 7.26
N THR A 328 18.59 8.74 7.52
CA THR A 328 19.24 8.12 8.68
C THR A 328 19.47 9.16 9.77
N GLU A 329 19.20 8.82 11.02
CA GLU A 329 19.70 9.61 12.16
C GLU A 329 20.69 8.78 12.95
N VAL A 330 21.90 9.32 13.17
CA VAL A 330 23.01 8.67 13.88
C VAL A 330 23.20 9.33 15.24
N TYR A 331 23.36 8.53 16.29
CA TYR A 331 23.55 9.05 17.64
C TYR A 331 25.03 9.23 17.95
N PHE A 332 25.42 10.46 18.28
CA PHE A 332 26.75 10.79 18.78
C PHE A 332 26.66 11.15 20.27
N PRO A 333 27.50 10.58 21.15
CA PRO A 333 27.49 10.94 22.57
C PRO A 333 27.70 12.44 22.76
N ASP A 334 27.07 12.99 23.79
CA ASP A 334 26.99 14.43 24.09
C ASP A 334 26.34 15.33 23.03
N VAL A 335 26.33 14.99 21.74
CA VAL A 335 25.67 15.77 20.66
C VAL A 335 24.20 15.35 20.50
N GLY A 336 23.94 14.04 20.53
CA GLY A 336 22.63 13.43 20.29
C GLY A 336 22.46 12.94 18.85
N TRP A 337 21.20 12.86 18.40
CA TRP A 337 20.85 12.41 17.05
C TRP A 337 21.17 13.47 16.00
N VAL A 338 21.92 13.08 14.98
CA VAL A 338 22.35 13.91 13.84
C VAL A 338 21.87 13.27 12.55
N LYS A 339 21.35 14.08 11.63
CA LYS A 339 20.83 13.63 10.33
C LYS A 339 21.98 13.24 9.39
N PHE A 340 21.83 12.11 8.72
CA PHE A 340 22.59 11.66 7.56
C PHE A 340 21.62 11.24 6.46
N ASP A 341 21.85 11.68 5.22
CA ASP A 341 21.02 11.38 4.06
C ASP A 341 21.83 10.63 3.00
N PRO A 342 21.82 9.29 3.01
CA PRO A 342 22.58 8.49 2.05
C PRO A 342 22.01 8.50 0.63
N THR A 343 20.92 9.24 0.39
CA THR A 343 20.27 9.31 -0.93
C THR A 343 21.02 10.32 -1.80
N PRO A 344 21.43 9.97 -3.04
CA PRO A 344 22.09 10.90 -3.96
C PRO A 344 21.29 12.21 -4.15
N GLY A 345 21.70 13.28 -3.47
CA GLY A 345 20.92 14.51 -3.36
C GLY A 345 20.67 15.18 -4.71
N GLN A 346 21.69 15.21 -5.58
CA GLN A 346 21.61 15.83 -6.90
C GLN A 346 20.62 15.10 -7.83
N GLU A 347 20.66 13.76 -7.87
CA GLU A 347 19.76 12.96 -8.71
C GLU A 347 18.30 13.05 -8.22
N ARG A 348 18.10 13.07 -6.90
CA ARG A 348 16.79 13.28 -6.31
C ARG A 348 16.23 14.66 -6.66
N LEU A 349 17.00 15.73 -6.46
CA LEU A 349 16.59 17.09 -6.82
C LEU A 349 16.30 17.24 -8.31
N ALA A 350 17.10 16.62 -9.19
CA ALA A 350 16.82 16.59 -10.62
C ALA A 350 15.51 15.86 -10.95
N THR A 351 15.16 14.81 -10.20
CA THR A 351 13.90 14.09 -10.34
C THR A 351 12.70 14.93 -9.89
N GLU A 352 12.80 15.64 -8.77
CA GLU A 352 11.78 16.59 -8.31
C GLU A 352 11.59 17.75 -9.29
N GLN A 353 12.71 18.30 -9.80
CA GLN A 353 12.73 19.35 -10.81
C GLN A 353 12.01 18.93 -12.09
N ARG A 354 12.23 17.69 -12.53
CA ARG A 354 11.54 17.11 -13.69
C ARG A 354 10.04 16.97 -13.41
N ALA A 355 9.67 16.41 -12.26
CA ALA A 355 8.27 16.22 -11.88
C ALA A 355 7.47 17.54 -11.87
N ILE A 356 8.05 18.62 -11.32
CA ILE A 356 7.38 19.92 -11.27
C ILE A 356 7.32 20.63 -12.62
N GLN A 357 8.34 20.46 -13.47
CA GLN A 357 8.30 20.94 -14.85
C GLN A 357 7.21 20.22 -15.65
N GLU A 358 7.11 18.91 -15.52
CA GLU A 358 6.16 18.10 -16.28
C GLU A 358 4.70 18.28 -15.84
N GLN A 359 4.43 18.49 -14.56
CA GLN A 359 3.06 18.60 -14.03
C GLN A 359 2.53 20.03 -14.00
N GLU A 360 3.36 21.00 -13.63
CA GLU A 360 2.93 22.39 -13.38
C GLU A 360 3.55 23.39 -14.39
N GLY A 361 4.47 22.95 -15.25
CA GLY A 361 5.19 23.83 -16.17
C GLY A 361 6.09 24.86 -15.47
N ILE A 362 6.40 24.65 -14.19
CA ILE A 362 7.22 25.55 -13.38
C ILE A 362 8.69 25.24 -13.66
N THR A 363 9.41 26.21 -14.23
CA THR A 363 10.85 26.10 -14.51
C THR A 363 11.73 26.78 -13.45
N ASN A 364 11.14 27.52 -12.51
CA ASN A 364 11.85 28.23 -11.43
C ASN A 364 11.66 27.52 -10.09
N TYR A 365 11.91 26.21 -10.09
CA TYR A 365 12.05 25.41 -8.87
C TYR A 365 13.55 25.39 -8.56
N ASP A 366 13.95 25.90 -7.40
CA ASP A 366 15.35 25.99 -7.01
C ASP A 366 15.44 25.70 -5.50
N PRO A 367 15.12 24.46 -5.09
CA PRO A 367 15.29 24.05 -3.71
C PRO A 367 16.77 24.06 -3.36
N THR A 368 17.10 24.72 -2.25
CA THR A 368 18.40 24.59 -1.59
C THR A 368 18.23 23.68 -0.40
N GLU A 369 19.01 22.59 -0.37
CA GLU A 369 18.89 21.56 0.67
C GLU A 369 20.23 21.29 1.35
N GLU A 370 20.23 21.25 2.68
CA GLU A 370 21.37 20.74 3.45
C GLU A 370 21.18 19.24 3.70
N GLY A 371 22.05 18.40 3.10
CA GLY A 371 22.07 16.94 3.24
C GLY A 371 22.62 16.48 4.58
N SER A 372 23.73 15.75 4.57
CA SER A 372 24.51 15.35 5.76
C SER A 372 25.44 16.47 6.25
N PRO A 373 26.11 16.34 7.41
CA PRO A 373 27.01 17.38 7.91
C PRO A 373 28.12 17.69 6.89
N GLY A 374 28.11 18.92 6.35
CA GLY A 374 29.06 19.37 5.33
C GLY A 374 28.52 19.37 3.89
N GLU A 375 27.28 18.92 3.66
CA GLU A 375 26.70 18.80 2.32
C GLU A 375 25.59 19.81 2.05
N GLN A 376 25.62 20.37 0.84
CA GLN A 376 24.58 21.23 0.30
C GLN A 376 24.34 20.84 -1.16
N PHE A 377 23.07 20.92 -1.59
CA PHE A 377 22.66 20.56 -2.93
C PHE A 377 21.71 21.63 -3.50
N SER A 378 21.87 21.93 -4.79
CA SER A 378 20.98 22.77 -5.61
C SER A 378 20.87 22.19 -7.02
N PRO A 379 19.71 22.28 -7.71
CA PRO A 379 19.53 21.73 -9.05
C PRO A 379 20.50 22.30 -10.11
N ASP A 380 20.93 23.54 -9.92
CA ASP A 380 21.78 24.29 -10.86
C ASP A 380 23.29 23.96 -10.73
N GLU A 381 23.70 23.15 -9.75
CA GLU A 381 25.10 22.72 -9.56
C GLU A 381 25.48 21.48 -10.39
N SER A 382 24.67 21.10 -11.38
CA SER A 382 24.97 20.02 -12.32
C SER A 382 26.08 20.43 -13.32
N GLY A 383 27.30 20.57 -12.82
CA GLY A 383 28.48 20.95 -13.59
C GLY A 383 29.79 20.44 -12.98
N THR A 384 30.18 19.21 -13.33
CA THR A 384 31.50 18.59 -13.12
C THR A 384 31.78 18.10 -11.69
N PRO A 385 32.20 16.83 -11.48
CA PRO A 385 32.72 16.38 -10.20
C PRO A 385 33.93 17.22 -9.79
N ASP A 386 33.91 17.77 -8.58
CA ASP A 386 35.05 18.45 -7.98
C ASP A 386 36.27 17.51 -7.93
N ASP A 387 37.30 17.86 -8.70
CA ASP A 387 38.68 17.48 -8.44
C ASP A 387 39.13 18.28 -7.21
N PRO A 388 39.47 17.64 -6.07
CA PRO A 388 39.82 18.36 -4.85
C PRO A 388 41.27 18.84 -4.93
N THR A 389 41.59 19.71 -5.89
CA THR A 389 42.74 20.63 -5.80
C THR A 389 42.57 21.80 -6.77
N GLN A 390 42.05 22.94 -6.28
CA GLN A 390 42.61 24.22 -6.72
C GLN A 390 42.29 25.37 -5.76
N ASP A 391 43.35 25.78 -5.09
CA ASP A 391 43.53 27.03 -4.36
C ASP A 391 43.50 28.21 -5.34
N ASP A 392 42.77 29.26 -4.95
CA ASP A 392 42.50 30.47 -5.72
C ASP A 392 43.76 31.33 -5.95
N GLY A 393 43.97 31.74 -7.20
CA GLY A 393 45.01 32.71 -7.57
C GLY A 393 44.89 33.28 -8.98
N ASP A 394 43.98 34.25 -9.15
CA ASP A 394 43.79 35.17 -10.29
C ASP A 394 45.04 36.06 -10.60
N PRO A 395 45.10 36.89 -11.68
CA PRO A 395 44.98 36.70 -13.14
C PRO A 395 46.29 37.04 -13.91
N GLY A 396 46.36 36.67 -15.20
CA GLY A 396 46.91 37.62 -16.20
C GLY A 396 47.68 37.07 -17.40
N THR A 397 47.30 37.62 -18.57
CA THR A 397 48.11 37.89 -19.78
C THR A 397 48.45 36.76 -20.76
N ASP A 398 47.79 36.82 -21.91
CA ASP A 398 48.36 36.58 -23.27
C ASP A 398 49.29 37.77 -23.61
N PRO A 399 50.47 37.61 -24.27
CA PRO A 399 50.54 37.34 -25.72
C PRO A 399 51.74 36.49 -26.22
N GLY A 400 51.47 35.55 -27.13
CA GLY A 400 52.28 35.20 -28.33
C GLY A 400 53.71 34.64 -28.17
N ASP A 401 54.08 33.66 -29.02
CA ASP A 401 55.17 33.74 -30.02
C ASP A 401 55.61 32.34 -30.53
N ASP A 402 55.67 32.23 -31.87
CA ASP A 402 56.53 31.42 -32.75
C ASP A 402 56.94 29.94 -32.48
N GLY A 403 56.73 29.11 -33.52
CA GLY A 403 57.11 27.67 -33.62
C GLY A 403 58.63 27.38 -33.68
N PRO A 404 59.10 26.15 -34.02
CA PRO A 404 58.73 25.44 -35.25
C PRO A 404 58.54 23.90 -35.11
N GLY A 405 57.97 23.28 -36.16
CA GLY A 405 57.50 21.90 -36.15
C GLY A 405 58.53 20.78 -36.35
N ILE A 406 58.02 19.55 -36.17
CA ILE A 406 58.52 18.28 -36.74
C ILE A 406 57.29 17.40 -37.08
N ASP A 407 57.37 16.74 -38.23
CA ASP A 407 56.46 15.80 -38.92
C ASP A 407 56.01 14.58 -38.06
N PRO A 408 54.87 13.92 -38.38
CA PRO A 408 54.13 13.03 -37.49
C PRO A 408 54.65 11.58 -37.53
N GLY A 409 54.62 10.94 -36.35
CA GLY A 409 54.86 9.52 -36.18
C GLY A 409 53.62 8.86 -35.58
N ASP A 410 53.22 7.76 -36.21
CA ASP A 410 52.09 6.90 -35.91
C ASP A 410 51.97 6.48 -34.44
N GLY A 411 50.74 6.37 -33.95
CA GLY A 411 50.42 5.81 -32.64
C GLY A 411 48.93 5.80 -32.37
N ASP A 412 48.30 4.68 -32.71
CA ASP A 412 46.88 4.34 -32.52
C ASP A 412 46.33 4.69 -31.12
N GLY A 413 45.21 5.41 -31.10
CA GLY A 413 44.15 5.22 -30.12
C GLY A 413 43.09 4.27 -30.70
N PRO A 414 42.43 3.46 -29.86
CA PRO A 414 41.05 3.81 -29.50
C PRO A 414 40.76 3.53 -28.02
N GLY A 415 39.86 4.23 -27.33
CA GLY A 415 38.54 4.65 -27.78
C GLY A 415 37.55 3.49 -27.65
N SER A 416 37.37 2.95 -26.44
CA SER A 416 36.46 1.84 -26.17
C SER A 416 35.05 2.38 -25.89
N GLY A 417 34.24 2.50 -26.94
CA GLY A 417 32.78 2.48 -26.84
C GLY A 417 32.35 1.04 -27.11
N THR A 418 31.88 0.35 -26.07
CA THR A 418 31.43 -1.04 -26.13
C THR A 418 30.10 -1.13 -26.87
N GLY A 419 30.13 -1.65 -28.10
CA GLY A 419 28.93 -2.11 -28.79
C GLY A 419 28.45 -3.43 -28.17
N THR A 420 27.23 -3.45 -27.66
CA THR A 420 26.54 -4.65 -27.18
C THR A 420 26.04 -5.45 -28.39
N ASP A 421 26.68 -6.57 -28.69
CA ASP A 421 26.27 -7.48 -29.78
C ASP A 421 25.38 -8.59 -29.19
N THR A 422 24.06 -8.36 -29.16
CA THR A 422 23.05 -9.27 -28.58
C THR A 422 22.20 -10.01 -29.64
N GLY A 423 22.68 -10.17 -30.89
CA GLY A 423 21.93 -10.85 -31.96
C GLY A 423 22.69 -11.99 -32.65
N GLY A 424 22.15 -13.21 -32.55
CA GLY A 424 22.75 -14.48 -33.00
C GLY A 424 22.96 -14.71 -34.50
N GLU A 425 23.61 -15.84 -34.78
CA GLU A 425 24.15 -16.35 -36.05
C GLU A 425 23.12 -16.40 -37.20
N ASN A 426 23.05 -15.37 -38.04
CA ASN A 426 22.39 -15.48 -39.36
C ASN A 426 22.88 -14.43 -40.36
N GLN A 427 24.18 -14.22 -40.47
CA GLN A 427 24.74 -13.41 -41.55
C GLN A 427 24.82 -14.24 -42.83
N SER A 428 24.13 -13.80 -43.88
CA SER A 428 24.29 -14.36 -45.22
C SER A 428 24.67 -13.23 -46.18
N GLY A 429 25.93 -13.17 -46.61
CA GLY A 429 26.42 -12.16 -47.55
C GLY A 429 27.80 -11.60 -47.23
N PRO A 430 28.38 -10.73 -48.08
CA PRO A 430 29.70 -10.12 -47.87
C PRO A 430 29.67 -8.84 -47.02
N TYR A 431 28.52 -8.47 -46.44
CA TYR A 431 28.38 -7.29 -45.58
C TYR A 431 28.15 -7.71 -44.13
N ASP A 432 28.91 -7.12 -43.22
CA ASP A 432 28.66 -7.20 -41.78
C ASP A 432 27.74 -6.03 -41.38
N VAL A 433 26.67 -6.34 -40.66
CA VAL A 433 25.68 -5.36 -40.21
C VAL A 433 25.66 -5.36 -38.69
N SER A 434 25.82 -4.20 -38.06
CA SER A 434 25.70 -4.02 -36.60
C SER A 434 24.81 -2.82 -36.28
N LEU A 435 24.19 -2.84 -35.10
CA LEU A 435 23.43 -1.71 -34.57
C LEU A 435 24.22 -1.07 -33.43
N TRP A 436 24.05 0.25 -33.30
CA TRP A 436 24.46 0.99 -32.10
C TRP A 436 23.21 1.27 -31.27
N GLY A 437 23.17 0.69 -30.07
CA GLY A 437 22.01 0.73 -29.17
C GLY A 437 21.00 -0.40 -29.42
N ASP A 438 20.10 -0.59 -28.47
CA ASP A 438 19.02 -1.57 -28.56
C ASP A 438 17.87 -1.04 -29.44
N PRO A 439 17.27 -1.87 -30.32
CA PRO A 439 16.22 -1.42 -31.22
C PRO A 439 14.86 -1.32 -30.50
N VAL A 440 14.62 -0.20 -29.83
CA VAL A 440 13.34 0.10 -29.16
C VAL A 440 12.36 0.78 -30.12
N PRO A 441 11.09 0.33 -30.26
CA PRO A 441 10.12 0.93 -31.17
C PRO A 441 9.96 2.44 -31.00
N GLY A 442 10.03 3.18 -32.11
CA GLY A 442 9.91 4.65 -32.13
C GLY A 442 11.21 5.42 -31.89
N THR A 443 12.29 4.75 -31.49
CA THR A 443 13.61 5.37 -31.36
C THR A 443 14.40 5.30 -32.65
N ASP A 444 15.36 6.22 -32.81
CA ASP A 444 16.31 6.21 -33.91
C ASP A 444 17.52 5.32 -33.57
N VAL A 445 17.78 4.29 -34.39
CA VAL A 445 18.96 3.42 -34.25
C VAL A 445 19.92 3.62 -35.41
N THR A 446 21.22 3.58 -35.10
CA THR A 446 22.27 3.71 -36.11
C THR A 446 22.74 2.32 -36.56
N VAL A 447 22.59 2.05 -37.86
CA VAL A 447 23.08 0.86 -38.53
C VAL A 447 24.48 1.14 -39.07
N ARG A 448 25.44 0.29 -38.72
CA ARG A 448 26.78 0.28 -39.30
C ARG A 448 26.93 -0.92 -40.23
N VAL A 449 27.33 -0.64 -41.47
CA VAL A 449 27.55 -1.63 -42.52
C VAL A 449 29.02 -1.60 -42.94
N THR A 450 29.69 -2.75 -42.83
CA THR A 450 31.06 -2.93 -43.32
C THR A 450 31.14 -4.04 -44.34
N ARG A 451 32.17 -4.01 -45.18
CA ARG A 451 32.54 -5.08 -46.11
C ARG A 451 34.03 -5.31 -45.98
N ASP A 452 34.42 -6.55 -45.69
CA ASP A 452 35.83 -6.92 -45.49
C ASP A 452 36.54 -6.02 -44.44
N GLY A 453 35.79 -5.53 -43.44
CA GLY A 453 36.28 -4.64 -42.39
C GLY A 453 36.29 -3.14 -42.73
N GLU A 454 36.01 -2.75 -43.98
CA GLU A 454 35.93 -1.34 -44.38
C GLU A 454 34.48 -0.82 -44.42
N PRO A 455 34.23 0.48 -44.14
CA PRO A 455 32.90 1.06 -44.23
C PRO A 455 32.28 0.97 -45.62
N ALA A 456 31.09 0.38 -45.71
CA ALA A 456 30.39 0.21 -46.98
C ALA A 456 29.48 1.42 -47.25
N SER A 457 29.93 2.35 -48.09
CA SER A 457 29.18 3.57 -48.45
C SER A 457 28.24 3.40 -49.65
N GLY A 458 27.12 4.12 -49.67
CA GLY A 458 26.16 4.12 -50.79
C GLY A 458 25.32 2.85 -50.91
N VAL A 459 25.28 2.02 -49.88
CA VAL A 459 24.54 0.75 -49.86
C VAL A 459 23.13 0.98 -49.33
N VAL A 460 22.10 0.41 -49.97
CA VAL A 460 20.71 0.59 -49.55
C VAL A 460 20.43 -0.27 -48.33
N VAL A 461 19.92 0.35 -47.27
CA VAL A 461 19.49 -0.32 -46.03
C VAL A 461 17.97 -0.25 -45.90
N ARG A 462 17.36 -1.34 -45.45
CA ARG A 462 15.92 -1.44 -45.22
C ARG A 462 15.62 -2.05 -43.86
N PHE A 463 14.59 -1.54 -43.20
CA PHE A 463 14.00 -2.11 -41.99
C PHE A 463 12.72 -2.86 -42.36
N ASN A 464 12.65 -4.16 -42.07
CA ASN A 464 11.51 -5.03 -42.38
C ASN A 464 11.05 -4.96 -43.84
N GLY A 465 11.98 -4.69 -44.76
CA GLY A 465 11.73 -4.56 -46.20
C GLY A 465 11.45 -3.14 -46.69
N GLU A 466 11.28 -2.16 -45.79
CA GLU A 466 11.07 -0.75 -46.12
C GLU A 466 12.40 0.02 -46.15
N PRO A 467 12.73 0.72 -47.26
CA PRO A 467 14.00 1.43 -47.38
C PRO A 467 14.10 2.64 -46.47
N ILE A 468 15.11 2.66 -45.60
CA ILE A 468 15.43 3.81 -44.75
C ILE A 468 16.42 4.77 -45.41
N GLY A 469 17.18 4.30 -46.41
CA GLY A 469 18.09 5.14 -47.20
C GLY A 469 19.36 4.41 -47.64
N THR A 470 20.41 5.17 -47.91
CA THR A 470 21.74 4.66 -48.25
C THR A 470 22.78 5.07 -47.22
N THR A 471 23.72 4.18 -46.91
CA THR A 471 24.82 4.47 -45.97
C THR A 471 25.68 5.67 -46.39
N ALA A 472 26.11 6.46 -45.41
CA ALA A 472 27.05 7.57 -45.57
C ALA A 472 28.48 7.09 -45.89
N ARG A 473 29.44 8.01 -46.02
CA ARG A 473 30.85 7.67 -46.36
C ARG A 473 31.54 6.80 -45.32
N ASP A 474 31.10 6.89 -44.07
CA ASP A 474 31.56 6.12 -42.92
C ASP A 474 30.79 4.81 -42.73
N GLY A 475 29.94 4.41 -43.70
CA GLY A 475 29.20 3.15 -43.67
C GLY A 475 28.02 3.15 -42.70
N THR A 476 27.59 4.31 -42.19
CA THR A 476 26.49 4.40 -41.22
C THR A 476 25.19 4.93 -41.84
N ILE A 477 24.05 4.59 -41.25
CA ILE A 477 22.74 5.20 -41.51
C ILE A 477 21.86 5.10 -40.26
N THR A 478 21.11 6.16 -39.95
CA THR A 478 20.16 6.18 -38.85
C THR A 478 18.74 6.03 -39.38
N GLY A 479 17.92 5.23 -38.70
CA GLY A 479 16.51 5.08 -39.01
C GLY A 479 15.69 4.75 -37.76
N GLN A 480 14.41 5.12 -37.79
CA GLN A 480 13.48 4.87 -36.71
C GLN A 480 13.04 3.39 -36.67
N VAL A 481 13.01 2.78 -35.49
CA VAL A 481 12.56 1.41 -35.30
C VAL A 481 11.03 1.32 -35.46
N PRO A 482 10.50 0.45 -36.33
CA PRO A 482 9.07 0.26 -36.55
C PRO A 482 8.35 -0.35 -35.34
N TYR A 483 7.05 -0.04 -35.18
CA TYR A 483 6.19 -0.63 -34.14
C TYR A 483 5.55 -1.94 -34.58
N GLU A 484 5.64 -2.31 -35.86
CA GLU A 484 4.78 -3.32 -36.50
C GLU A 484 5.20 -4.77 -36.26
N ALA A 485 6.42 -5.02 -35.78
CA ALA A 485 6.97 -6.37 -35.64
C ALA A 485 7.84 -6.53 -34.38
N PRO A 486 7.84 -7.73 -33.75
CA PRO A 486 8.70 -8.05 -32.60
C PRO A 486 10.17 -8.29 -32.99
N THR A 487 10.48 -8.16 -34.27
CA THR A 487 11.84 -8.34 -34.81
C THR A 487 12.12 -7.26 -35.84
N LEU A 488 13.30 -6.66 -35.76
CA LEU A 488 13.84 -5.74 -36.74
C LEU A 488 14.74 -6.49 -37.72
N ASN A 489 14.26 -6.72 -38.95
CA ASN A 489 15.05 -7.29 -40.03
C ASN A 489 15.73 -6.17 -40.82
N VAL A 490 17.05 -6.07 -40.69
CA VAL A 490 17.90 -5.15 -41.43
C VAL A 490 18.42 -5.85 -42.67
N THR A 491 17.95 -5.42 -43.84
CA THR A 491 18.45 -5.91 -45.13
C THR A 491 19.30 -4.86 -45.83
N VAL A 492 20.44 -5.30 -46.34
CA VAL A 492 21.44 -4.47 -47.01
C VAL A 492 21.57 -4.96 -48.45
N GLN A 493 21.57 -4.05 -49.42
CA GLN A 493 21.69 -4.37 -50.84
C GLN A 493 22.58 -3.36 -51.56
N ALA A 494 23.60 -3.86 -52.28
CA ALA A 494 24.43 -3.00 -53.13
C ALA A 494 23.60 -2.34 -54.24
N GLN A 495 23.90 -1.08 -54.55
CA GLN A 495 23.32 -0.46 -55.74
C GLN A 495 23.83 -1.18 -56.99
N SER A 496 22.90 -1.65 -57.83
CA SER A 496 23.24 -2.08 -59.17
C SER A 496 23.80 -0.88 -59.92
N THR A 497 25.06 -0.96 -60.34
CA THR A 497 25.62 0.02 -61.28
C THR A 497 24.81 -0.12 -62.57
N ALA A 498 23.91 0.84 -62.81
CA ALA A 498 23.27 0.98 -64.10
C ALA A 498 24.36 0.99 -65.18
N SER A 499 24.20 0.09 -66.15
CA SER A 499 25.06 -0.11 -67.30
C SER A 499 25.47 1.23 -67.91
N ILE A 500 26.79 1.48 -67.95
CA ILE A 500 27.35 2.57 -68.73
C ILE A 500 26.96 2.33 -70.19
N ASP A 501 26.18 3.24 -70.75
CA ASP A 501 25.75 3.25 -72.15
C ASP A 501 26.96 3.21 -73.09
N ALA A 502 27.12 2.09 -73.80
CA ALA A 502 28.22 1.82 -74.73
C ALA A 502 28.01 2.51 -76.10
N THR A 503 27.75 3.82 -76.11
CA THR A 503 27.62 4.63 -77.34
C THR A 503 28.68 5.73 -77.50
N ALA A 504 29.82 5.64 -76.80
CA ALA A 504 30.98 6.47 -77.10
C ALA A 504 31.75 5.96 -78.34
N PRO A 505 32.01 6.79 -79.38
CA PRO A 505 32.77 6.36 -80.55
C PRO A 505 34.25 6.15 -80.23
N ALA A 506 34.80 5.04 -80.72
CA ALA A 506 36.19 4.64 -80.50
C ALA A 506 37.22 5.65 -81.04
N ILE A 507 38.14 6.08 -80.18
CA ILE A 507 39.41 6.69 -80.61
C ILE A 507 40.32 5.56 -81.09
N ARG A 508 40.74 5.61 -82.37
CA ARG A 508 41.79 4.73 -82.89
C ARG A 508 43.15 5.24 -82.43
N VAL A 509 43.89 4.37 -81.75
CA VAL A 509 45.34 4.49 -81.58
C VAL A 509 45.96 3.22 -82.19
N ASP A 510 46.80 3.41 -83.20
CA ASP A 510 47.65 2.38 -83.79
C ASP A 510 48.74 1.98 -82.78
N ASP A 511 48.82 0.69 -82.44
CA ASP A 511 50.03 -0.16 -82.33
C ASP A 511 49.79 -1.35 -81.37
N ASP A 512 49.64 -2.54 -81.96
CA ASP A 512 50.13 -3.86 -81.53
C ASP A 512 50.31 -4.20 -80.03
N ARG A 513 49.28 -4.04 -79.20
CA ARG A 513 49.15 -4.84 -77.96
C ARG A 513 47.73 -5.33 -77.73
N LYS A 514 47.55 -6.64 -77.90
CA LYS A 514 46.37 -7.37 -77.41
C LYS A 514 46.40 -7.39 -75.88
N TYR A 515 45.45 -6.72 -75.24
CA TYR A 515 44.94 -7.17 -73.95
C TYR A 515 43.54 -7.73 -74.20
N ALA A 516 43.36 -9.00 -73.86
CA ALA A 516 42.02 -9.57 -73.74
C ALA A 516 41.38 -8.90 -72.53
N LEU A 517 40.40 -8.02 -72.75
CA LEU A 517 39.37 -7.77 -71.76
C LEU A 517 38.46 -8.99 -71.78
N ASP A 518 38.83 -9.98 -70.97
CA ASP A 518 37.91 -11.02 -70.56
C ASP A 518 36.91 -10.35 -69.62
N SER A 519 35.72 -10.06 -70.13
CA SER A 519 34.57 -9.74 -69.29
C SER A 519 33.57 -10.87 -69.47
N PRO A 520 33.32 -11.66 -68.42
CA PRO A 520 31.98 -12.05 -68.09
C PRO A 520 31.45 -11.02 -67.09
N VAL A 521 30.59 -10.11 -67.58
CA VAL A 521 29.58 -9.48 -66.71
C VAL A 521 28.65 -10.63 -66.33
N GLY A 522 28.93 -11.27 -65.20
CA GLY A 522 28.04 -12.25 -64.61
C GLY A 522 26.80 -11.52 -64.09
N ASP A 523 25.64 -12.06 -64.40
CA ASP A 523 24.37 -11.79 -63.73
C ASP A 523 24.42 -12.31 -62.27
N GLU A 524 25.44 -11.92 -61.49
CA GLU A 524 25.42 -12.15 -60.06
C GLU A 524 24.45 -11.13 -59.44
N PRO A 525 23.43 -11.58 -58.69
CA PRO A 525 22.56 -10.66 -57.97
C PRO A 525 23.43 -9.76 -57.08
N PRO A 526 23.11 -8.46 -56.97
CA PRO A 526 23.89 -7.55 -56.15
C PRO A 526 24.04 -8.15 -54.75
N PRO A 527 25.23 -8.08 -54.13
CA PRO A 527 25.45 -8.69 -52.84
C PRO A 527 24.44 -8.13 -51.83
N THR A 528 23.83 -9.04 -51.07
CA THR A 528 22.85 -8.73 -50.03
C THR A 528 23.33 -9.27 -48.69
N ALA A 529 22.92 -8.62 -47.60
CA ALA A 529 23.00 -9.17 -46.25
C ALA A 529 21.68 -8.96 -45.52
N ASN A 530 21.35 -9.87 -44.62
CA ASN A 530 20.18 -9.77 -43.75
C ASN A 530 20.59 -10.07 -42.31
N ARG A 531 20.15 -9.24 -41.36
CA ARG A 531 20.35 -9.46 -39.93
C ARG A 531 19.07 -9.13 -39.17
N SER A 532 18.71 -9.96 -38.21
CA SER A 532 17.50 -9.80 -37.40
C SER A 532 17.87 -9.43 -35.97
N PHE A 533 17.14 -8.50 -35.37
CA PHE A 533 17.28 -8.08 -33.99
C PHE A 533 15.93 -8.19 -33.27
N GLU A 534 15.93 -8.61 -32.00
CA GLU A 534 14.71 -8.64 -31.20
C GLU A 534 14.30 -7.23 -30.78
N VAL A 535 13.00 -6.96 -30.82
CA VAL A 535 12.42 -5.65 -30.51
C VAL A 535 11.49 -5.83 -29.31
N PRO A 536 11.64 -5.05 -28.23
CA PRO A 536 10.74 -5.14 -27.09
C PRO A 536 9.33 -4.71 -27.50
N THR A 537 8.34 -5.56 -27.25
CA THR A 537 6.93 -5.29 -27.59
C THR A 537 6.00 -5.22 -26.39
N ASN A 538 6.49 -5.52 -25.19
CA ASN A 538 5.69 -5.43 -23.98
C ASN A 538 5.70 -3.98 -23.49
N ALA A 539 4.55 -3.31 -23.58
CA ALA A 539 4.38 -1.97 -23.02
C ALA A 539 4.05 -2.04 -21.53
N THR A 540 4.65 -1.13 -20.77
CA THR A 540 4.34 -0.88 -19.35
C THR A 540 3.33 0.26 -19.26
N LEU A 541 2.36 0.11 -18.35
CA LEU A 541 1.28 1.06 -18.12
C LEU A 541 1.37 1.63 -16.71
N SER A 542 1.68 2.92 -16.61
CA SER A 542 1.57 3.67 -15.37
C SER A 542 0.26 4.47 -15.34
N ILE A 543 -0.35 4.57 -14.16
CA ILE A 543 -1.62 5.28 -13.96
C ILE A 543 -1.41 6.26 -12.81
N ALA A 544 -1.71 7.53 -13.06
CA ALA A 544 -1.68 8.59 -12.09
C ALA A 544 -3.10 9.10 -11.81
N GLY A 545 -3.43 9.26 -10.52
CA GLY A 545 -4.77 9.64 -10.06
C GLY A 545 -5.47 8.49 -9.30
N THR A 546 -6.55 8.83 -8.59
CA THR A 546 -7.28 7.88 -7.74
C THR A 546 -8.16 6.95 -8.59
N ALA A 547 -7.93 5.65 -8.49
CA ALA A 547 -8.63 4.63 -9.29
C ALA A 547 -10.03 4.30 -8.72
N VAL A 548 -10.94 5.27 -8.74
CA VAL A 548 -12.34 5.10 -8.29
C VAL A 548 -13.31 5.27 -9.45
N THR A 549 -14.53 4.79 -9.25
CA THR A 549 -15.56 4.75 -10.30
C THR A 549 -15.88 6.14 -10.85
N GLY A 550 -15.88 6.27 -12.17
CA GLY A 550 -16.26 7.50 -12.87
C GLY A 550 -15.23 8.64 -12.83
N GLU A 551 -14.08 8.45 -12.18
CA GLU A 551 -13.00 9.45 -12.18
C GLU A 551 -12.10 9.31 -13.41
N THR A 552 -11.42 10.41 -13.75
CA THR A 552 -10.44 10.43 -14.83
C THR A 552 -9.04 10.23 -14.26
N VAL A 553 -8.32 9.25 -14.80
CA VAL A 553 -6.92 8.97 -14.47
C VAL A 553 -6.02 9.25 -15.68
N THR A 554 -4.80 9.67 -15.43
CA THR A 554 -3.80 9.85 -16.50
C THR A 554 -3.03 8.56 -16.68
N LEU A 555 -3.10 7.98 -17.87
CA LEU A 555 -2.38 6.79 -18.27
C LEU A 555 -1.11 7.18 -19.03
N THR A 556 0.00 6.51 -18.72
CA THR A 556 1.28 6.63 -19.44
C THR A 556 1.72 5.26 -19.95
N ALA A 557 2.01 5.16 -21.24
CA ALA A 557 2.47 3.94 -21.88
C ALA A 557 3.93 4.07 -22.33
N THR A 558 4.79 3.14 -21.88
CA THR A 558 6.21 3.09 -22.26
C THR A 558 6.61 1.69 -22.72
N VAL A 559 7.65 1.57 -23.55
CA VAL A 559 8.26 0.30 -23.96
C VAL A 559 9.77 0.42 -23.79
N ALA A 560 10.36 -0.44 -22.94
CA ALA A 560 11.77 -0.33 -22.55
C ALA A 560 12.19 1.09 -22.07
N GLY A 561 11.28 1.78 -21.36
CA GLY A 561 11.51 3.15 -20.86
C GLY A 561 11.09 4.26 -21.84
N GLU A 562 10.91 3.95 -23.12
CA GLU A 562 10.59 4.95 -24.15
C GLU A 562 9.08 5.17 -24.30
N PRO A 563 8.60 6.41 -24.45
CA PRO A 563 7.19 6.70 -24.68
C PRO A 563 6.61 5.97 -25.89
N VAL A 564 5.36 5.48 -25.77
CA VAL A 564 4.61 4.91 -26.89
C VAL A 564 3.54 5.91 -27.36
N PRO A 565 3.86 6.85 -28.26
CA PRO A 565 2.89 7.82 -28.75
C PRO A 565 1.90 7.20 -29.72
N ASN A 566 0.76 7.86 -29.97
CA ASN A 566 -0.26 7.41 -30.93
C ASN A 566 -0.76 5.96 -30.73
N ALA A 567 -0.69 5.44 -29.51
CA ALA A 567 -1.17 4.13 -29.16
C ALA A 567 -2.65 4.17 -28.79
N THR A 568 -3.43 3.20 -29.28
CA THR A 568 -4.84 3.08 -28.93
C THR A 568 -4.96 2.59 -27.50
N VAL A 569 -5.72 3.30 -26.68
CA VAL A 569 -6.04 2.92 -25.31
C VAL A 569 -7.47 2.39 -25.26
N GLU A 570 -7.63 1.19 -24.70
CA GLU A 570 -8.91 0.48 -24.55
C GLU A 570 -9.21 0.27 -23.06
N VAL A 571 -10.44 0.51 -22.64
CA VAL A 571 -10.96 0.16 -21.30
C VAL A 571 -11.99 -0.95 -21.47
N ASP A 572 -11.76 -2.08 -20.82
CA ASP A 572 -12.57 -3.30 -20.95
C ASP A 572 -12.80 -3.74 -22.40
N GLY A 573 -11.81 -3.45 -23.26
CA GLY A 573 -11.82 -3.77 -24.69
C GLY A 573 -12.52 -2.73 -25.58
N GLU A 574 -13.06 -1.65 -25.03
CA GLU A 574 -13.59 -0.53 -25.82
C GLU A 574 -12.53 0.57 -25.99
N PRO A 575 -12.24 1.03 -27.22
CA PRO A 575 -11.28 2.10 -27.46
C PRO A 575 -11.81 3.44 -26.96
N VAL A 576 -11.06 4.08 -26.06
CA VAL A 576 -11.49 5.32 -25.38
C VAL A 576 -10.62 6.53 -25.72
N ALA A 577 -9.33 6.32 -25.99
CA ALA A 577 -8.36 7.40 -26.18
C ALA A 577 -7.16 6.95 -27.01
N THR A 578 -6.29 7.92 -27.32
CA THR A 578 -5.00 7.69 -27.96
C THR A 578 -3.92 8.43 -27.16
N THR A 579 -2.73 7.85 -27.03
CA THR A 579 -1.59 8.51 -26.37
C THR A 579 -1.02 9.65 -27.21
N ASP A 580 -0.56 10.70 -26.54
CA ASP A 580 0.14 11.85 -27.12
C ASP A 580 1.63 11.55 -27.39
N GLU A 581 2.42 12.55 -27.80
CA GLU A 581 3.85 12.40 -28.09
C GLU A 581 4.69 11.91 -26.89
N SER A 582 4.22 12.17 -25.66
CA SER A 582 4.83 11.71 -24.41
C SER A 582 4.34 10.33 -23.96
N GLY A 583 3.51 9.66 -24.76
CA GLY A 583 2.91 8.38 -24.40
C GLY A 583 1.79 8.49 -23.37
N ARG A 584 1.26 9.69 -23.13
CA ARG A 584 0.26 9.98 -22.08
C ARG A 584 -1.14 10.19 -22.66
N THR A 585 -2.18 9.87 -21.88
CA THR A 585 -3.57 10.22 -22.18
C THR A 585 -4.45 10.15 -20.95
N ASP A 586 -5.55 10.90 -20.93
CA ASP A 586 -6.53 10.86 -19.85
C ASP A 586 -7.64 9.85 -20.16
N VAL A 587 -7.97 9.02 -19.19
CA VAL A 587 -8.93 7.91 -19.30
C VAL A 587 -9.95 8.00 -18.17
N THR A 588 -11.23 8.12 -18.50
CA THR A 588 -12.32 8.03 -17.52
C THR A 588 -12.63 6.56 -17.21
N LEU A 589 -12.58 6.20 -15.93
CA LEU A 589 -12.85 4.85 -15.45
C LEU A 589 -14.35 4.53 -15.45
N PRO A 590 -14.74 3.25 -15.56
CA PRO A 590 -16.14 2.82 -15.48
C PRO A 590 -16.85 3.34 -14.22
N ALA A 591 -18.15 3.63 -14.36
CA ALA A 591 -18.98 4.08 -13.24
C ALA A 591 -19.40 2.93 -12.30
N ASP A 592 -19.30 1.69 -12.76
CA ASP A 592 -19.61 0.51 -11.96
C ASP A 592 -18.36 -0.02 -11.25
N PRO A 593 -18.46 -0.37 -9.96
CA PRO A 593 -17.33 -0.94 -9.22
C PRO A 593 -17.01 -2.36 -9.72
N GLY A 594 -15.75 -2.77 -9.54
CA GLY A 594 -15.27 -4.08 -9.97
C GLY A 594 -13.93 -4.02 -10.69
N SER A 595 -13.59 -5.12 -11.37
CA SER A 595 -12.34 -5.22 -12.12
C SER A 595 -12.51 -4.59 -13.49
N THR A 596 -11.72 -3.57 -13.81
CA THR A 596 -11.62 -2.98 -15.15
C THR A 596 -10.23 -3.19 -15.71
N THR A 597 -10.10 -3.47 -17.00
CA THR A 597 -8.80 -3.66 -17.66
C THR A 597 -8.54 -2.52 -18.63
N VAL A 598 -7.48 -1.76 -18.36
CA VAL A 598 -6.98 -0.76 -19.30
C VAL A 598 -5.86 -1.38 -20.12
N SER A 599 -5.91 -1.24 -21.43
CA SER A 599 -4.88 -1.77 -22.32
C SER A 599 -4.45 -0.74 -23.34
N VAL A 600 -3.21 -0.84 -23.78
CA VAL A 600 -2.62 0.01 -24.81
C VAL A 600 -2.08 -0.85 -25.93
N ARG A 601 -2.26 -0.41 -27.17
CA ARG A 601 -1.77 -1.13 -28.35
C ARG A 601 -1.32 -0.17 -29.44
N ARG A 602 -0.11 -0.39 -29.96
CA ARG A 602 0.42 0.23 -31.19
C ARG A 602 1.25 -0.79 -31.96
N GLY A 603 0.73 -1.24 -33.12
CA GLY A 603 1.40 -2.29 -33.89
C GLY A 603 1.52 -3.58 -33.08
N ALA A 604 2.74 -4.10 -32.98
CA ALA A 604 3.11 -5.24 -32.14
C ALA A 604 3.30 -4.87 -30.66
N VAL A 605 3.47 -3.58 -30.34
CA VAL A 605 3.63 -3.11 -28.96
C VAL A 605 2.28 -3.13 -28.25
N ALA A 606 2.19 -3.88 -27.15
CA ALA A 606 0.97 -4.01 -26.37
C ALA A 606 1.25 -4.16 -24.87
N GLY A 607 0.36 -3.62 -24.05
CA GLY A 607 0.38 -3.75 -22.61
C GLY A 607 -1.05 -3.71 -22.06
N ASN A 608 -1.29 -4.34 -20.92
CA ASN A 608 -2.54 -4.19 -20.19
C ASN A 608 -2.30 -4.13 -18.69
N ARG A 609 -3.24 -3.52 -17.98
CA ARG A 609 -3.26 -3.38 -16.54
C ARG A 609 -4.70 -3.49 -16.06
N THR A 610 -4.92 -4.33 -15.07
CA THR A 610 -6.23 -4.49 -14.45
C THR A 610 -6.29 -3.67 -13.16
N LEU A 611 -7.31 -2.83 -13.04
CA LEU A 611 -7.61 -2.01 -11.87
C LEU A 611 -8.84 -2.56 -11.16
N ARG A 612 -8.87 -2.45 -9.84
CA ARG A 612 -10.05 -2.78 -9.03
C ARG A 612 -10.67 -1.49 -8.52
N LEU A 613 -11.85 -1.18 -9.03
CA LEU A 613 -12.65 -0.05 -8.58
C LEU A 613 -13.48 -0.50 -7.37
N ALA A 614 -13.19 0.10 -6.22
CA ALA A 614 -13.81 -0.24 -4.95
C ALA A 614 -15.32 0.06 -4.94
N ALA A 615 -16.09 -0.77 -4.23
CA ALA A 615 -17.54 -0.60 -4.09
C ALA A 615 -17.85 0.23 -2.83
N LEU A 616 -18.80 1.16 -2.94
CA LEU A 616 -19.32 1.92 -1.82
C LEU A 616 -20.24 1.02 -0.98
N THR A 617 -19.93 0.90 0.30
CA THR A 617 -20.72 0.20 1.32
C THR A 617 -21.18 1.19 2.39
N VAL A 618 -22.21 0.80 3.13
CA VAL A 618 -22.69 1.57 4.27
C VAL A 618 -23.14 0.63 5.36
N GLU A 619 -22.65 0.89 6.55
CA GLU A 619 -23.03 0.18 7.76
C GLU A 619 -23.80 1.10 8.70
N ALA A 620 -24.74 0.53 9.44
CA ALA A 620 -25.59 1.27 10.36
C ALA A 620 -25.69 0.54 11.69
N GLU A 621 -24.99 1.04 12.69
CA GLU A 621 -24.91 0.45 14.02
C GLU A 621 -25.76 1.25 15.04
N PRO A 622 -26.82 0.65 15.59
CA PRO A 622 -27.58 1.28 16.67
C PRO A 622 -26.70 1.46 17.91
N GLN A 623 -26.72 2.64 18.53
CA GLN A 623 -25.94 2.92 19.74
C GLN A 623 -26.41 2.15 20.99
N LEU A 624 -27.57 1.50 20.89
CA LEU A 624 -28.09 0.60 21.92
C LEU A 624 -28.04 -0.84 21.41
N PRO A 625 -27.91 -1.84 22.31
CA PRO A 625 -27.96 -3.26 21.94
C PRO A 625 -29.23 -3.68 21.18
N VAL A 626 -30.28 -2.85 21.24
CA VAL A 626 -31.54 -3.03 20.54
C VAL A 626 -31.91 -1.71 19.84
N ALA A 627 -32.11 -1.74 18.53
CA ALA A 627 -32.55 -0.59 17.76
C ALA A 627 -33.99 -0.17 18.14
N LEU A 628 -34.19 1.11 18.45
CA LEU A 628 -35.48 1.68 18.85
C LEU A 628 -35.77 2.99 18.08
N PRO A 629 -37.05 3.40 17.98
CA PRO A 629 -37.38 4.73 17.47
C PRO A 629 -36.74 5.83 18.33
N TRP A 630 -36.26 6.91 17.70
CA TRP A 630 -35.61 8.08 18.31
C TRP A 630 -34.25 7.84 18.98
N THR A 631 -33.64 6.67 18.83
CA THR A 631 -32.30 6.41 19.36
C THR A 631 -31.23 6.68 18.32
N GLY A 632 -30.01 6.97 18.78
CA GLY A 632 -28.87 7.22 17.91
C GLY A 632 -28.46 5.97 17.13
N VAL A 633 -27.98 6.21 15.91
CA VAL A 633 -27.35 5.23 15.02
C VAL A 633 -26.07 5.86 14.47
N THR A 634 -24.98 5.11 14.50
CA THR A 634 -23.73 5.46 13.84
C THR A 634 -23.77 4.88 12.43
N VAL A 635 -23.52 5.72 11.44
CA VAL A 635 -23.50 5.35 10.02
C VAL A 635 -22.08 5.45 9.52
N THR A 636 -21.51 4.36 9.04
CA THR A 636 -20.16 4.32 8.48
C THR A 636 -20.28 4.16 6.98
N ALA A 637 -19.64 5.05 6.21
CA ALA A 637 -19.55 4.93 4.77
C ALA A 637 -18.15 4.47 4.39
N GLU A 638 -18.04 3.42 3.58
CA GLU A 638 -16.75 2.85 3.19
C GLU A 638 -16.69 2.65 1.68
N LEU A 639 -15.53 2.88 1.08
CA LEU A 639 -15.25 2.59 -0.32
C LEU A 639 -14.18 1.49 -0.33
N GLY A 640 -14.61 0.26 -0.61
CA GLY A 640 -13.73 -0.90 -0.46
C GLY A 640 -13.54 -1.23 1.01
N ASN A 641 -12.40 -0.87 1.59
CA ASN A 641 -12.08 -1.07 3.01
C ASN A 641 -11.68 0.25 3.71
N GLU A 642 -11.84 1.39 3.02
CA GLU A 642 -11.49 2.72 3.53
C GLU A 642 -12.73 3.54 3.84
N THR A 643 -12.71 4.28 4.94
CA THR A 643 -13.81 5.14 5.35
C THR A 643 -13.88 6.42 4.51
N VAL A 644 -15.06 6.80 4.04
CA VAL A 644 -15.26 7.98 3.17
C VAL A 644 -15.83 9.16 3.95
N SER A 645 -15.06 10.23 4.03
CA SER A 645 -15.44 11.47 4.72
C SER A 645 -16.23 12.43 3.82
N GLY A 646 -17.01 13.32 4.44
CA GLY A 646 -17.74 14.38 3.72
C GLY A 646 -18.96 13.89 2.91
N VAL A 647 -19.39 12.63 3.10
CA VAL A 647 -20.47 12.01 2.35
C VAL A 647 -21.82 12.32 3.00
N PRO A 648 -22.83 12.83 2.26
CA PRO A 648 -24.15 13.07 2.81
C PRO A 648 -24.84 11.75 3.15
N VAL A 649 -25.28 11.64 4.41
CA VAL A 649 -26.06 10.52 4.93
C VAL A 649 -27.53 10.92 4.91
N SER A 650 -28.34 10.09 4.25
CA SER A 650 -29.79 10.27 4.18
C SER A 650 -30.54 9.15 4.88
N ILE A 651 -31.65 9.47 5.54
CA ILE A 651 -32.60 8.51 6.11
C ILE A 651 -33.94 8.68 5.41
N ASN A 652 -34.46 7.60 4.83
CA ASN A 652 -35.69 7.58 4.03
C ASN A 652 -35.71 8.63 2.90
N GLY A 653 -34.53 8.97 2.37
CA GLY A 653 -34.36 9.96 1.30
C GLY A 653 -34.17 11.41 1.75
N GLU A 654 -34.25 11.70 3.05
CA GLU A 654 -33.96 13.03 3.60
C GLU A 654 -32.54 13.08 4.16
N SER A 655 -31.75 14.09 3.79
CA SER A 655 -30.37 14.25 4.29
C SER A 655 -30.41 14.64 5.77
N VAL A 656 -29.74 13.86 6.61
CA VAL A 656 -29.76 14.03 8.07
C VAL A 656 -28.40 14.35 8.68
N ALA A 657 -27.31 13.95 8.02
CA ALA A 657 -25.95 14.15 8.49
C ALA A 657 -24.95 14.10 7.33
N THR A 658 -23.68 14.35 7.64
CA THR A 658 -22.55 14.17 6.72
C THR A 658 -21.47 13.42 7.48
N THR A 659 -20.79 12.47 6.84
CA THR A 659 -19.73 11.69 7.48
C THR A 659 -18.56 12.61 7.88
N GLY A 660 -18.04 12.37 9.08
CA GLY A 660 -16.85 13.02 9.63
C GLY A 660 -15.57 12.50 8.98
N ILE A 661 -14.42 12.91 9.53
CA ILE A 661 -13.09 12.52 9.03
C ILE A 661 -12.78 11.04 9.22
N ASP A 662 -13.46 10.40 10.17
CA ASP A 662 -13.47 8.96 10.44
C ASP A 662 -14.46 8.19 9.53
N GLY A 663 -15.07 8.90 8.56
CA GLY A 663 -16.13 8.39 7.68
C GLY A 663 -17.40 7.93 8.40
N THR A 664 -17.60 8.32 9.67
CA THR A 664 -18.82 8.02 10.42
C THR A 664 -19.74 9.24 10.57
N ALA A 665 -21.04 9.01 10.70
CA ALA A 665 -22.02 10.04 11.01
C ALA A 665 -23.01 9.56 12.07
N ALA A 666 -23.25 10.39 13.09
CA ALA A 666 -24.31 10.13 14.06
C ALA A 666 -25.65 10.65 13.53
N ALA A 667 -26.67 9.80 13.50
CA ALA A 667 -28.04 10.17 13.15
C ALA A 667 -29.05 9.60 14.17
N SER A 668 -30.30 10.06 14.13
CA SER A 668 -31.38 9.54 14.97
C SER A 668 -32.37 8.72 14.14
N LEU A 669 -32.75 7.55 14.64
CA LEU A 669 -33.72 6.69 13.97
C LEU A 669 -35.13 7.31 13.97
N PRO A 670 -35.84 7.29 12.84
CA PRO A 670 -37.16 7.88 12.70
C PRO A 670 -38.23 7.09 13.45
N PHE A 671 -39.40 7.71 13.62
CA PHE A 671 -40.59 7.05 14.16
C PHE A 671 -41.28 6.19 13.10
N ALA A 672 -40.66 5.06 12.76
CA ALA A 672 -41.12 4.10 11.76
C ALA A 672 -40.74 2.67 12.19
N ASP A 673 -41.25 1.65 11.49
CA ASP A 673 -40.86 0.25 11.78
C ASP A 673 -39.46 -0.09 11.25
N SER A 674 -39.03 0.66 10.24
CA SER A 674 -37.69 0.57 9.67
C SER A 674 -37.20 1.96 9.23
N ALA A 675 -35.87 2.07 9.10
CA ALA A 675 -35.18 3.24 8.58
C ALA A 675 -34.25 2.76 7.46
N SER A 676 -34.39 3.34 6.26
CA SER A 676 -33.46 3.11 5.16
C SER A 676 -32.43 4.22 5.16
N LEU A 677 -31.18 3.88 5.47
CA LEU A 677 -30.04 4.77 5.42
C LEU A 677 -29.37 4.65 4.06
N ALA A 678 -28.93 5.76 3.50
CA ALA A 678 -28.26 5.77 2.21
C ALA A 678 -27.18 6.83 2.15
N VAL A 679 -26.07 6.47 1.50
CA VAL A 679 -24.92 7.34 1.22
C VAL A 679 -24.64 7.33 -0.28
N SER A 680 -24.03 8.39 -0.80
CA SER A 680 -23.70 8.48 -2.22
C SER A 680 -22.39 9.24 -2.40
N ALA A 681 -21.41 8.57 -3.03
CA ALA A 681 -20.06 9.06 -3.27
C ALA A 681 -19.52 8.44 -4.56
N HIS A 682 -18.68 9.18 -5.31
CA HIS A 682 -18.03 8.71 -6.55
C HIS A 682 -18.98 8.03 -7.56
N GLY A 683 -20.18 8.60 -7.74
CA GLY A 683 -21.21 8.04 -8.64
C GLY A 683 -21.93 6.78 -8.13
N GLN A 684 -21.53 6.23 -6.98
CA GLN A 684 -22.12 5.06 -6.35
C GLN A 684 -23.14 5.44 -5.27
N ARG A 685 -24.08 4.53 -4.98
CA ARG A 685 -25.07 4.67 -3.90
C ARG A 685 -25.17 3.38 -3.10
N ALA A 686 -24.87 3.46 -1.81
CA ALA A 686 -25.01 2.35 -0.87
C ALA A 686 -26.20 2.58 0.06
N THR A 687 -26.86 1.50 0.48
CA THR A 687 -28.02 1.57 1.39
C THR A 687 -27.98 0.50 2.47
N ALA A 688 -28.29 0.88 3.71
CA ALA A 688 -28.48 -0.03 4.84
C ALA A 688 -29.90 0.13 5.39
N THR A 689 -30.47 -0.93 5.98
CA THR A 689 -31.80 -0.87 6.59
C THR A 689 -31.74 -1.33 8.03
N VAL A 690 -32.16 -0.46 8.95
CA VAL A 690 -32.38 -0.81 10.35
C VAL A 690 -33.87 -1.10 10.53
N GLY A 691 -34.25 -2.32 10.90
CA GLY A 691 -35.64 -2.77 10.98
C GLY A 691 -36.09 -3.25 12.37
N GLY A 692 -37.40 -3.44 12.53
CA GLY A 692 -38.00 -4.00 13.73
C GLY A 692 -38.06 -3.02 14.92
N LEU A 693 -38.01 -1.72 14.65
CA LEU A 693 -37.97 -0.67 15.67
C LEU A 693 -39.19 -0.75 16.60
N TRP A 694 -40.39 -0.94 16.03
CA TRP A 694 -41.63 -1.06 16.81
C TRP A 694 -41.73 -2.38 17.54
N ARG A 695 -41.35 -3.48 16.89
CA ARG A 695 -41.33 -4.81 17.50
C ARG A 695 -40.43 -4.82 18.74
N ASN A 696 -39.23 -4.26 18.60
CA ASN A 696 -38.26 -4.14 19.68
C ASN A 696 -38.81 -3.31 20.85
N LEU A 697 -39.42 -2.16 20.55
CA LEU A 697 -40.08 -1.32 21.54
C LEU A 697 -41.24 -2.06 22.24
N ALA A 698 -42.06 -2.80 21.49
CA ALA A 698 -43.17 -3.57 22.04
C ALA A 698 -42.69 -4.71 22.95
N VAL A 699 -41.61 -5.41 22.57
CA VAL A 699 -40.99 -6.46 23.40
C VAL A 699 -40.45 -5.87 24.70
N LEU A 700 -39.76 -4.73 24.65
CA LEU A 700 -39.24 -4.04 25.84
C LEU A 700 -40.38 -3.61 26.77
N LEU A 701 -41.41 -2.95 26.23
CA LEU A 701 -42.58 -2.52 27.01
C LEU A 701 -43.36 -3.70 27.60
N GLY A 702 -43.52 -4.79 26.84
CA GLY A 702 -44.18 -6.01 27.30
C GLY A 702 -43.40 -6.71 28.42
N THR A 703 -42.08 -6.83 28.27
CA THR A 703 -41.20 -7.42 29.30
C THR A 703 -41.23 -6.59 30.57
N PHE A 704 -41.23 -5.26 30.44
CA PHE A 704 -41.37 -4.35 31.57
C PHE A 704 -42.72 -4.51 32.27
N ALA A 705 -43.82 -4.59 31.52
CA ALA A 705 -45.16 -4.79 32.07
C ALA A 705 -45.28 -6.11 32.85
N VAL A 706 -44.69 -7.19 32.34
CA VAL A 706 -44.63 -8.50 33.03
C VAL A 706 -43.81 -8.41 34.31
N ALA A 707 -42.66 -7.72 34.29
CA ALA A 707 -41.84 -7.53 35.48
C ALA A 707 -42.57 -6.73 36.57
N VAL A 708 -43.28 -5.66 36.20
CA VAL A 708 -44.12 -4.89 37.13
C VAL A 708 -45.27 -5.73 37.68
N ALA A 709 -45.97 -6.49 36.83
CA ALA A 709 -47.05 -7.38 37.27
C ALA A 709 -46.53 -8.45 38.24
N GLY A 710 -45.34 -9.02 37.97
CA GLY A 710 -44.65 -9.96 38.84
C GLY A 710 -44.25 -9.35 40.18
N ALA A 711 -43.70 -8.13 40.18
CA ALA A 711 -43.38 -7.39 41.40
C ALA A 711 -44.63 -7.11 42.24
N VAL A 712 -45.71 -6.64 41.62
CA VAL A 712 -47.00 -6.40 42.29
C VAL A 712 -47.58 -7.71 42.85
N PHE A 713 -47.49 -8.81 42.12
CA PHE A 713 -47.94 -10.12 42.59
C PHE A 713 -47.09 -10.65 43.76
N ALA A 714 -45.76 -10.51 43.69
CA ALA A 714 -44.86 -10.89 44.77
C ALA A 714 -45.11 -10.08 46.05
N ILE A 715 -45.33 -8.77 45.91
CA ILE A 715 -45.70 -7.86 47.01
C ILE A 715 -47.06 -8.26 47.61
N ARG A 716 -48.02 -8.70 46.80
CA ARG A 716 -49.31 -9.20 47.31
C ARG A 716 -49.25 -10.55 48.02
N ARG A 717 -48.22 -11.37 47.74
CA ARG A 717 -48.14 -12.74 48.26
C ARG A 717 -47.27 -12.89 49.51
N VAL A 718 -46.45 -11.89 49.82
CA VAL A 718 -45.54 -11.91 50.97
C VAL A 718 -45.75 -10.64 51.76
N ASP A 719 -46.13 -10.77 53.02
CA ASP A 719 -46.39 -9.68 53.97
C ASP A 719 -45.05 -9.06 54.44
N VAL A 720 -44.35 -8.36 53.53
CA VAL A 720 -42.99 -7.86 53.76
C VAL A 720 -43.01 -6.39 54.13
N ARG A 721 -42.35 -6.06 55.25
CA ARG A 721 -42.11 -4.68 55.68
C ARG A 721 -41.23 -3.93 54.66
N LEU A 722 -41.72 -2.79 54.20
CA LEU A 722 -41.17 -1.92 53.15
C LEU A 722 -39.64 -1.64 53.23
N GLY A 723 -39.05 -1.66 54.43
CA GLY A 723 -37.61 -1.39 54.62
C GLY A 723 -36.67 -2.44 54.04
N ALA A 724 -37.06 -3.72 53.98
CA ALA A 724 -36.18 -4.79 53.49
C ALA A 724 -36.17 -4.93 51.95
N ILE A 725 -37.15 -4.31 51.28
CA ILE A 725 -37.31 -4.36 49.81
C ILE A 725 -36.41 -3.31 49.13
N LEU A 726 -36.24 -2.12 49.73
CA LEU A 726 -35.37 -1.08 49.18
C LEU A 726 -33.89 -1.51 49.14
N ASP A 727 -33.38 -2.14 50.20
CA ASP A 727 -31.99 -2.61 50.24
C ASP A 727 -31.72 -3.75 49.24
N ARG A 728 -32.70 -4.62 48.98
CA ARG A 728 -32.59 -5.66 47.94
C ARG A 728 -32.82 -5.14 46.53
N LEU A 729 -33.67 -4.14 46.32
CA LEU A 729 -33.84 -3.50 45.00
C LEU A 729 -32.58 -2.75 44.58
N VAL A 730 -31.92 -2.03 45.50
CA VAL A 730 -30.63 -1.36 45.21
C VAL A 730 -29.55 -2.39 44.87
N GLY A 731 -29.49 -3.52 45.59
CA GLY A 731 -28.57 -4.62 45.28
C GLY A 731 -28.86 -5.36 43.97
N THR A 732 -30.14 -5.46 43.57
CA THR A 732 -30.55 -6.15 42.32
C THR A 732 -30.40 -5.24 41.10
N VAL A 733 -30.61 -3.93 41.24
CA VAL A 733 -30.40 -2.92 40.19
C VAL A 733 -28.90 -2.72 39.88
N LEU A 734 -28.03 -2.83 40.89
CA LEU A 734 -26.58 -2.79 40.67
C LEU A 734 -25.99 -4.10 40.11
N ALA A 735 -26.72 -5.22 40.19
CA ALA A 735 -26.32 -6.51 39.63
C ALA A 735 -26.84 -6.76 38.20
N LEU A 736 -27.75 -5.91 37.71
CA LEU A 736 -28.40 -6.02 36.40
C LEU A 736 -27.45 -6.00 35.19
N PRO A 737 -26.31 -5.26 35.19
CA PRO A 737 -25.34 -5.35 34.09
C PRO A 737 -24.71 -6.75 33.96
N ARG A 738 -24.58 -7.46 35.08
CA ARG A 738 -23.94 -8.79 35.14
C ARG A 738 -24.84 -9.93 34.66
N TYR A 739 -26.17 -9.74 34.70
CA TYR A 739 -27.15 -10.72 34.19
C TYR A 739 -27.57 -10.47 32.74
N LEU A 740 -27.47 -9.22 32.25
CA LEU A 740 -27.72 -8.89 30.84
C LEU A 740 -26.63 -9.43 29.90
N LEU A 741 -25.40 -9.64 30.39
CA LEU A 741 -24.29 -10.13 29.57
C LEU A 741 -24.32 -11.66 29.32
N VAL A 742 -25.05 -12.44 30.14
CA VAL A 742 -25.11 -13.91 30.04
C VAL A 742 -26.37 -14.41 29.32
N GLY A 743 -27.41 -13.57 29.18
CA GLY A 743 -28.68 -13.96 28.57
C GLY A 743 -28.81 -13.72 27.06
N LEU A 744 -27.90 -12.94 26.45
CA LEU A 744 -28.09 -12.45 25.07
C LEU A 744 -27.53 -13.39 23.97
N VAL A 745 -26.82 -14.46 24.32
CA VAL A 745 -26.23 -15.39 23.33
C VAL A 745 -27.14 -16.58 23.00
N THR A 746 -28.28 -16.76 23.69
CA THR A 746 -29.17 -17.89 23.39
C THR A 746 -30.65 -17.53 23.44
N GLY A 747 -31.18 -17.10 22.29
CA GLY A 747 -32.57 -17.37 21.94
C GLY A 747 -33.47 -16.16 21.73
N VAL A 748 -33.06 -15.21 20.88
CA VAL A 748 -33.97 -14.16 20.40
C VAL A 748 -35.05 -14.73 19.47
N ASP A 749 -34.75 -15.76 18.66
CA ASP A 749 -35.74 -16.35 17.74
C ASP A 749 -36.84 -17.19 18.43
N ARG A 750 -36.63 -17.71 19.64
CA ARG A 750 -37.64 -18.56 20.31
C ARG A 750 -38.67 -17.77 21.11
N VAL A 751 -38.39 -16.50 21.40
CA VAL A 751 -39.23 -15.67 22.28
C VAL A 751 -40.33 -14.97 21.49
N VAL A 752 -40.09 -14.61 20.23
CA VAL A 752 -41.06 -13.89 19.38
C VAL A 752 -42.26 -14.78 19.02
N ASP A 753 -42.04 -16.04 18.62
CA ASP A 753 -43.12 -17.01 18.32
C ASP A 753 -43.93 -17.44 19.56
N GLY A 754 -43.39 -17.18 20.75
CA GLY A 754 -44.05 -17.46 22.03
C GLY A 754 -44.99 -16.34 22.46
N ILE A 755 -44.69 -15.09 22.09
CA ILE A 755 -45.42 -13.90 22.52
C ILE A 755 -46.70 -13.69 21.70
N ASP A 756 -46.68 -13.93 20.39
CA ASP A 756 -47.90 -13.82 19.56
C ASP A 756 -48.98 -14.84 19.96
N ARG A 757 -48.58 -16.06 20.31
CA ARG A 757 -49.50 -17.08 20.84
C ARG A 757 -49.94 -16.82 22.28
N ALA A 758 -49.15 -16.08 23.07
CA ALA A 758 -49.49 -15.72 24.44
C ALA A 758 -50.43 -14.50 24.50
N LEU A 759 -50.36 -13.59 23.52
CA LEU A 759 -51.23 -12.43 23.42
C LEU A 759 -52.68 -12.79 23.02
N GLU A 760 -52.87 -13.79 22.16
CA GLU A 760 -54.22 -14.32 21.86
C GLU A 760 -54.76 -15.22 22.98
N ALA A 761 -53.92 -16.03 23.64
CA ALA A 761 -54.36 -16.91 24.74
C ALA A 761 -54.54 -16.19 26.10
N GLY A 762 -53.89 -15.04 26.30
CA GLY A 762 -53.95 -14.25 27.53
C GLY A 762 -55.30 -13.55 27.75
N LEU A 763 -56.05 -13.29 26.68
CA LEU A 763 -57.37 -12.65 26.75
C LEU A 763 -58.50 -13.63 27.13
N ASP A 764 -58.34 -14.93 26.89
CA ASP A 764 -59.28 -15.96 27.37
C ASP A 764 -58.91 -16.51 28.76
N GLY A 765 -57.62 -16.50 29.12
CA GLY A 765 -57.15 -16.88 30.46
C GLY A 765 -57.59 -15.91 31.58
N LEU A 766 -57.85 -14.64 31.24
CA LEU A 766 -58.35 -13.65 32.21
C LEU A 766 -59.82 -13.84 32.60
N ARG A 767 -60.60 -14.61 31.82
CA ARG A 767 -61.98 -14.99 32.17
C ARG A 767 -62.06 -16.25 33.04
N SER A 768 -61.09 -17.16 32.96
CA SER A 768 -61.11 -18.41 33.72
C SER A 768 -60.54 -18.30 35.14
N LEU A 769 -59.86 -17.20 35.47
CA LEU A 769 -59.42 -16.90 36.84
C LEU A 769 -60.58 -16.54 37.79
N TRP A 770 -61.82 -16.44 37.30
CA TRP A 770 -63.00 -16.15 38.11
C TRP A 770 -63.84 -17.39 38.52
N THR A 771 -63.49 -18.59 38.05
CA THR A 771 -64.16 -19.83 38.47
C THR A 771 -63.13 -20.89 38.83
N GLY A 772 -62.87 -21.01 40.13
CA GLY A 772 -61.89 -21.95 40.66
C GLY A 772 -62.29 -23.40 40.41
N ASP A 773 -61.55 -24.08 39.53
CA ASP A 773 -61.57 -25.54 39.48
C ASP A 773 -60.17 -26.10 39.17
N LYS A 774 -59.71 -27.03 40.01
CA LYS A 774 -58.31 -27.49 40.11
C LYS A 774 -58.02 -28.76 39.30
N GLN A 775 -59.01 -29.34 38.60
CA GLN A 775 -58.82 -30.61 37.87
C GLN A 775 -58.57 -30.47 36.35
N ALA A 776 -58.75 -29.29 35.76
CA ALA A 776 -58.48 -29.08 34.34
C ALA A 776 -56.97 -29.02 33.98
N ILE A 777 -56.11 -28.74 34.97
CA ILE A 777 -54.68 -28.49 34.75
C ILE A 777 -53.89 -29.80 34.53
N SER A 778 -54.33 -30.94 35.09
CA SER A 778 -53.61 -32.22 34.94
C SER A 778 -53.85 -32.95 33.60
N ALA A 779 -54.94 -32.64 32.89
CA ALA A 779 -55.25 -33.25 31.59
C ALA A 779 -54.48 -32.56 30.44
N ALA A 780 -54.34 -31.23 30.49
CA ALA A 780 -53.63 -30.44 29.48
C ALA A 780 -52.10 -30.69 29.46
N ILE A 781 -51.52 -31.05 30.61
CA ILE A 781 -50.08 -31.35 30.73
C ILE A 781 -49.75 -32.74 30.14
N ARG A 782 -50.65 -33.73 30.31
CA ARG A 782 -50.41 -35.11 29.86
C ARG A 782 -50.50 -35.24 28.33
N GLN A 783 -51.41 -34.50 27.70
CA GLN A 783 -51.54 -34.46 26.23
C GLN A 783 -50.38 -33.73 25.54
N ARG A 784 -49.69 -32.80 26.24
CA ARG A 784 -48.52 -32.06 25.70
C ARG A 784 -47.20 -32.82 25.79
N ILE A 785 -47.07 -33.81 26.68
CA ILE A 785 -45.84 -34.63 26.79
C ILE A 785 -45.75 -35.68 25.67
N GLU A 786 -46.89 -36.18 25.17
CA GLU A 786 -46.91 -37.16 24.05
C GLU A 786 -46.62 -36.54 22.68
N THR A 787 -46.94 -35.26 22.47
CA THR A 787 -46.67 -34.53 21.21
C THR A 787 -45.20 -34.12 21.06
N VAL A 788 -44.48 -33.95 22.18
CA VAL A 788 -43.04 -33.63 22.18
C VAL A 788 -42.19 -34.90 21.96
N ALA A 789 -42.63 -36.05 22.48
CA ALA A 789 -41.93 -37.33 22.31
C ALA A 789 -41.98 -37.88 20.87
N THR A 790 -43.01 -37.53 20.09
CA THR A 790 -43.16 -37.95 18.68
C THR A 790 -42.41 -37.07 17.68
N ARG A 791 -42.07 -35.82 18.06
CA ARG A 791 -41.32 -34.88 17.20
C ARG A 791 -39.80 -34.97 17.35
N ILE A 792 -39.31 -35.55 18.44
CA ILE A 792 -37.87 -35.82 18.64
C ILE A 792 -37.40 -37.02 17.78
N ARG A 793 -38.32 -37.87 17.31
CA ARG A 793 -37.99 -39.04 16.48
C ARG A 793 -37.95 -38.77 14.97
N SER A 794 -38.43 -37.62 14.50
CA SER A 794 -38.43 -37.24 13.08
C SER A 794 -37.29 -36.28 12.67
N ILE A 795 -36.37 -35.95 13.58
CA ILE A 795 -35.19 -35.10 13.30
C ILE A 795 -33.98 -35.94 12.85
N ARG A 796 -34.09 -37.28 12.81
CA ARG A 796 -33.01 -38.18 12.35
C ARG A 796 -33.08 -38.61 10.89
N SER A 797 -34.02 -38.08 10.11
CA SER A 797 -34.15 -38.40 8.68
C SER A 797 -34.63 -37.16 7.93
N GLY A 798 -33.71 -36.40 7.37
CA GLY A 798 -34.05 -35.29 6.46
C GLY A 798 -34.42 -35.82 5.08
N PRO A 799 -35.47 -35.31 4.42
CA PRO A 799 -35.69 -35.51 3.00
C PRO A 799 -35.08 -34.37 2.19
N GLU A 800 -34.33 -34.76 1.17
CA GLU A 800 -33.98 -33.98 -0.01
C GLU A 800 -35.24 -33.40 -0.69
N THR A 801 -35.16 -32.21 -1.29
CA THR A 801 -35.43 -32.07 -2.74
C THR A 801 -34.88 -30.76 -3.29
N ALA A 802 -34.05 -30.92 -4.31
CA ALA A 802 -33.66 -30.05 -5.41
C ALA A 802 -34.51 -28.79 -5.70
N SER A 803 -33.81 -27.67 -5.92
CA SER A 803 -33.79 -27.01 -7.23
C SER A 803 -32.73 -25.89 -7.26
N ARG A 804 -31.47 -26.27 -7.49
CA ARG A 804 -30.46 -25.46 -8.20
C ARG A 804 -29.25 -26.33 -8.56
N THR A 805 -29.49 -27.36 -9.36
CA THR A 805 -28.44 -28.21 -9.92
C THR A 805 -28.73 -28.40 -11.39
N GLU A 806 -28.11 -27.59 -12.23
CA GLU A 806 -27.33 -28.07 -13.36
C GLU A 806 -26.18 -27.06 -13.51
N MET A 807 -24.93 -27.55 -13.45
CA MET A 807 -23.65 -26.81 -13.49
C MET A 807 -23.04 -26.29 -12.17
N SER A 808 -22.90 -27.13 -11.14
CA SER A 808 -21.79 -27.03 -10.16
C SER A 808 -21.75 -28.26 -9.24
N SER A 809 -21.56 -29.45 -9.82
CA SER A 809 -21.30 -30.66 -9.02
C SER A 809 -19.93 -31.21 -9.40
N ALA A 810 -19.10 -31.40 -8.37
CA ALA A 810 -17.81 -32.07 -8.33
C ALA A 810 -16.57 -31.24 -8.70
N ARG A 811 -16.21 -30.25 -7.86
CA ARG A 811 -14.81 -29.80 -7.75
C ARG A 811 -14.49 -29.56 -6.27
N VAL A 812 -13.53 -30.31 -5.72
CA VAL A 812 -12.95 -30.06 -4.39
C VAL A 812 -12.19 -28.74 -4.46
N THR A 813 -12.36 -27.83 -3.48
CA THR A 813 -11.58 -26.59 -3.49
C THR A 813 -10.11 -26.88 -3.17
N ILE A 814 -9.19 -26.07 -3.69
CA ILE A 814 -7.73 -26.33 -3.58
C ILE A 814 -7.27 -26.34 -2.10
N ARG A 815 -7.92 -25.55 -1.24
CA ARG A 815 -7.66 -25.51 0.21
C ARG A 815 -8.18 -26.76 0.92
N GLU A 816 -9.38 -27.25 0.57
CA GLU A 816 -9.90 -28.53 1.07
C GLU A 816 -9.03 -29.72 0.63
N ALA A 817 -8.50 -29.70 -0.60
CA ALA A 817 -7.59 -30.74 -1.09
C ALA A 817 -6.26 -30.75 -0.32
N TRP A 818 -5.76 -29.58 0.09
CA TRP A 818 -4.55 -29.46 0.91
C TRP A 818 -4.78 -29.93 2.34
N GLU A 819 -5.88 -29.53 2.99
CA GLU A 819 -6.25 -30.03 4.32
C GLU A 819 -6.38 -31.55 4.34
N ARG A 820 -6.93 -32.12 3.26
CA ARG A 820 -7.05 -33.56 3.10
C ARG A 820 -5.71 -34.26 2.93
N LEU A 821 -4.70 -33.63 2.33
CA LEU A 821 -3.32 -34.15 2.35
C LEU A 821 -2.75 -34.12 3.78
N LEU A 822 -2.97 -33.04 4.53
CA LEU A 822 -2.46 -32.90 5.91
C LEU A 822 -3.01 -33.97 6.85
N ASP A 823 -4.26 -34.41 6.65
CA ASP A 823 -4.86 -35.54 7.40
C ASP A 823 -4.12 -36.87 7.19
N HIS A 824 -3.39 -37.02 6.07
CA HIS A 824 -2.63 -38.23 5.72
C HIS A 824 -1.15 -38.15 6.10
N VAL A 825 -0.65 -36.98 6.53
CA VAL A 825 0.77 -36.76 6.84
C VAL A 825 1.01 -36.87 8.34
N SER A 826 2.02 -37.65 8.75
CA SER A 826 2.31 -37.96 10.17
C SER A 826 2.97 -36.83 10.98
N VAL A 827 2.81 -35.58 10.56
CA VAL A 827 3.46 -34.40 11.17
C VAL A 827 2.60 -33.86 12.32
N ARG A 828 3.20 -33.68 13.51
CA ARG A 828 2.50 -33.22 14.73
C ARG A 828 2.03 -31.76 14.69
N ASP A 829 2.69 -30.89 13.92
CA ASP A 829 2.36 -29.46 13.77
C ASP A 829 2.69 -28.97 12.34
N PRO A 830 1.83 -29.25 11.35
CA PRO A 830 2.10 -28.91 9.95
C PRO A 830 2.19 -27.40 9.70
N GLY A 831 1.56 -26.56 10.54
CA GLY A 831 1.60 -25.09 10.41
C GLY A 831 2.99 -24.45 10.63
N THR A 832 3.98 -25.21 11.11
CA THR A 832 5.37 -24.73 11.32
C THR A 832 6.32 -25.15 10.19
N LYS A 833 5.82 -25.84 9.16
CA LYS A 833 6.62 -26.40 8.07
C LYS A 833 6.15 -25.87 6.73
N THR A 834 7.10 -25.71 5.80
CA THR A 834 6.77 -25.28 4.45
C THR A 834 6.02 -26.40 3.71
N PRO A 835 5.17 -26.07 2.71
CA PRO A 835 4.50 -27.07 1.87
C PRO A 835 5.48 -28.04 1.18
N GLY A 836 6.73 -27.62 0.95
CA GLY A 836 7.79 -28.46 0.40
C GLY A 836 8.28 -29.50 1.39
N GLU A 837 8.52 -29.10 2.63
CA GLU A 837 8.94 -30.03 3.70
C GLU A 837 7.83 -31.03 4.05
N ILE A 838 6.57 -30.59 4.05
CA ILE A 838 5.41 -31.47 4.25
C ILE A 838 5.32 -32.50 3.12
N ALA A 839 5.48 -32.07 1.87
CA ALA A 839 5.48 -32.97 0.71
C ALA A 839 6.64 -33.98 0.73
N THR A 840 7.84 -33.55 1.11
CA THR A 840 8.99 -34.46 1.26
C THR A 840 8.76 -35.49 2.36
N HIS A 841 8.22 -35.07 3.52
CA HIS A 841 7.87 -35.99 4.59
C HIS A 841 6.76 -36.98 4.19
N ALA A 842 5.72 -36.49 3.52
CA ALA A 842 4.61 -37.29 3.00
C ALA A 842 5.09 -38.44 2.09
N VAL A 843 6.07 -38.19 1.22
CA VAL A 843 6.60 -39.20 0.30
C VAL A 843 7.63 -40.10 0.99
N ASP A 844 8.61 -39.51 1.68
CA ASP A 844 9.77 -40.25 2.18
C ASP A 844 9.50 -41.02 3.48
N ARG A 845 8.56 -40.54 4.29
CA ARG A 845 8.25 -41.12 5.61
C ARG A 845 6.89 -41.79 5.65
N ASP A 846 5.89 -41.21 5.01
CA ASP A 846 4.52 -41.73 5.03
C ASP A 846 4.21 -42.59 3.80
N GLY A 847 5.11 -42.64 2.80
CA GLY A 847 4.99 -43.51 1.63
C GLY A 847 3.87 -43.11 0.67
N LEU A 848 3.40 -41.85 0.73
CA LEU A 848 2.31 -41.36 -0.11
C LEU A 848 2.76 -41.21 -1.58
N PRO A 849 1.84 -41.34 -2.56
CA PRO A 849 2.18 -41.27 -3.98
C PRO A 849 2.82 -39.93 -4.37
N ALA A 850 4.08 -39.97 -4.82
CA ALA A 850 4.88 -38.77 -5.08
C ALA A 850 4.23 -37.81 -6.08
N ASP A 851 3.59 -38.35 -7.13
CA ASP A 851 2.94 -37.55 -8.17
C ASP A 851 1.69 -36.82 -7.65
N ALA A 852 0.90 -37.48 -6.79
CA ALA A 852 -0.28 -36.89 -6.16
C ALA A 852 0.12 -35.79 -5.16
N VAL A 853 1.13 -36.06 -4.33
CA VAL A 853 1.66 -35.11 -3.34
C VAL A 853 2.28 -33.89 -4.03
N ALA A 854 3.05 -34.08 -5.12
CA ALA A 854 3.61 -32.98 -5.90
C ALA A 854 2.53 -32.10 -6.55
N THR A 855 1.49 -32.73 -7.12
CA THR A 855 0.37 -32.02 -7.75
C THR A 855 -0.38 -31.13 -6.75
N LEU A 856 -0.65 -31.64 -5.54
CA LEU A 856 -1.31 -30.87 -4.48
C LEU A 856 -0.41 -29.76 -3.93
N ARG A 857 0.88 -30.03 -3.69
CA ARG A 857 1.86 -29.02 -3.25
C ARG A 857 1.99 -27.88 -4.26
N ASP A 858 2.17 -28.20 -5.53
CA ASP A 858 2.45 -27.20 -6.55
C ASP A 858 1.19 -26.39 -6.90
N THR A 859 0.00 -26.99 -6.78
CA THR A 859 -1.27 -26.27 -6.96
C THR A 859 -1.60 -25.40 -5.76
N PHE A 860 -1.38 -25.89 -4.53
CA PHE A 860 -1.51 -25.08 -3.32
C PHE A 860 -0.53 -23.90 -3.32
N ARG A 861 0.74 -24.14 -3.69
CA ARG A 861 1.74 -23.08 -3.83
C ARG A 861 1.40 -22.06 -4.91
N ALA A 862 0.85 -22.50 -6.04
CA ALA A 862 0.46 -21.60 -7.11
C ALA A 862 -0.72 -20.68 -6.73
N VAL A 863 -1.58 -21.11 -5.79
CA VAL A 863 -2.73 -20.34 -5.30
C VAL A 863 -2.37 -19.45 -4.12
N GLU A 864 -1.55 -19.93 -3.18
CA GLU A 864 -1.14 -19.13 -2.01
C GLU A 864 0.08 -18.24 -2.27
N TYR A 865 0.92 -18.56 -3.27
CA TYR A 865 2.17 -17.84 -3.54
C TYR A 865 2.35 -17.43 -5.02
N GLY A 866 1.29 -17.39 -5.85
CA GLY A 866 1.42 -17.10 -7.29
C GLY A 866 0.22 -16.37 -7.94
N ALA A 867 0.48 -15.72 -9.08
CA ALA A 867 -0.46 -14.85 -9.82
C ALA A 867 -1.14 -15.53 -11.05
N ARG A 868 -1.59 -16.80 -10.97
CA ARG A 868 -2.24 -17.51 -12.12
C ARG A 868 -3.61 -18.10 -11.78
N SER A 869 -4.51 -18.12 -12.76
CA SER A 869 -5.90 -18.62 -12.66
C SER A 869 -5.97 -20.11 -12.22
N PRO A 870 -6.73 -20.46 -11.16
CA PRO A 870 -6.82 -21.83 -10.62
C PRO A 870 -7.65 -22.81 -11.46
N GLU A 871 -8.40 -22.33 -12.44
CA GLU A 871 -9.50 -23.07 -13.07
C GLU A 871 -9.01 -24.24 -13.93
N GLN A 872 -7.80 -24.16 -14.47
CA GLN A 872 -7.21 -25.19 -15.35
C GLN A 872 -6.62 -26.40 -14.62
N ARG A 873 -6.48 -26.36 -13.28
CA ARG A 873 -5.82 -27.44 -12.50
C ARG A 873 -6.75 -28.22 -11.57
N LEU A 874 -8.04 -27.85 -11.49
CA LEU A 874 -9.01 -28.47 -10.59
C LEU A 874 -9.22 -29.97 -10.87
N GLU A 875 -9.16 -30.41 -12.14
CA GLU A 875 -9.28 -31.83 -12.49
C GLU A 875 -8.06 -32.65 -12.03
N ALA A 876 -6.85 -32.09 -12.13
CA ALA A 876 -5.63 -32.73 -11.66
C ALA A 876 -5.60 -32.84 -10.13
N VAL A 877 -6.09 -31.82 -9.42
CA VAL A 877 -6.24 -31.82 -7.95
C VAL A 877 -7.22 -32.89 -7.50
N GLN A 878 -8.37 -33.02 -8.18
CA GLN A 878 -9.36 -34.04 -7.83
C GLN A 878 -8.82 -35.46 -8.03
N SER A 879 -8.10 -35.71 -9.13
CA SER A 879 -7.47 -37.01 -9.37
C SER A 879 -6.36 -37.34 -8.34
N ALA A 880 -5.61 -36.34 -7.89
CA ALA A 880 -4.60 -36.51 -6.85
C ALA A 880 -5.21 -36.86 -5.47
N VAL A 881 -6.34 -36.24 -5.11
CA VAL A 881 -7.08 -36.57 -3.88
C VAL A 881 -7.62 -37.99 -3.90
N GLU A 882 -8.18 -38.46 -5.02
CA GLU A 882 -8.67 -39.83 -5.17
C GLU A 882 -7.55 -40.88 -5.04
N GLN A 883 -6.33 -40.57 -5.48
CA GLN A 883 -5.17 -41.45 -5.30
C GLN A 883 -4.72 -41.54 -3.83
N LEU A 884 -4.82 -40.46 -3.06
CA LEU A 884 -4.50 -40.45 -1.63
C LEU A 884 -5.52 -41.26 -0.81
N ASP A 885 -6.81 -41.04 -1.06
CA ASP A 885 -7.89 -41.72 -0.35
C ASP A 885 -7.86 -43.26 -0.62
N GLY A 886 -7.44 -43.68 -1.83
CA GLY A 886 -7.31 -45.10 -2.19
C GLY A 886 -6.17 -45.87 -1.52
N GLU A 887 -5.10 -45.21 -1.08
CA GLU A 887 -4.00 -45.85 -0.33
C GLU A 887 -4.35 -46.09 1.15
N ARG A 888 -5.24 -45.27 1.72
CA ARG A 888 -5.78 -45.49 3.07
C ARG A 888 -6.61 -46.77 3.13
N GLU A 889 -7.44 -47.03 2.12
CA GLU A 889 -8.23 -48.27 2.06
C GLU A 889 -7.35 -49.52 1.89
N ARG A 890 -6.18 -49.42 1.23
CA ARG A 890 -5.20 -50.52 1.16
C ARG A 890 -4.47 -50.76 2.47
N THR A 891 -4.09 -49.70 3.18
CA THR A 891 -3.34 -49.80 4.44
C THR A 891 -4.21 -50.22 5.63
N ASP A 892 -5.52 -49.95 5.58
CA ASP A 892 -6.49 -50.43 6.59
C ASP A 892 -6.92 -51.91 6.36
N ASP A 893 -6.90 -52.43 5.12
CA ASP A 893 -7.26 -53.84 4.83
C ASP A 893 -6.08 -54.83 5.06
N GLU A 894 -4.83 -54.34 5.13
CA GLU A 894 -3.63 -55.16 5.40
C GLU A 894 -3.26 -55.30 6.90
N ARG A 895 -4.07 -54.77 7.83
CA ARG A 895 -3.93 -55.08 9.27
C ARG A 895 -5.11 -55.87 9.85
N PRO A 896 -5.22 -57.17 9.57
CA PRO A 896 -5.89 -58.07 10.49
C PRO A 896 -4.94 -58.39 11.65
N ASP A 897 -5.41 -58.13 12.87
CA ASP A 897 -4.87 -58.55 14.17
C ASP A 897 -3.54 -57.93 14.63
N GLU A 898 -3.63 -56.97 15.57
CA GLU A 898 -3.00 -57.14 16.89
C GLU A 898 -3.65 -56.18 17.91
N ARG A 899 -4.31 -56.78 18.90
CA ARG A 899 -4.64 -56.20 20.21
C ARG A 899 -3.52 -56.47 21.19
#